data_AF-A0A2G5HJR0-F1
#
_entry.id   AF-A0A2G5HJR0-F1
#
_cell.length_a   1.000
_cell.length_b   1.000
_cell.length_c   1.000
_cell.angle_alpha   90.00
_cell.angle_beta   90.00
_cell.angle_gamma   90.00
#
_symmetry.space_group_name_H-M   'P 1'
#
loop_
_entity.id
_entity.type
_entity.pdbx_description
1 polymer ?
#
loop_
_entity_poly.entity_id
_entity_poly.type
_entity_poly.pdbx_seq_one_letter_code
_entity_poly.pdbx_strand_id
1 'polypeptide(L)'
;MPASQLKRLKQSLRDSGVTGPQKSKKQKKQIASSKDQTRRNDRAAALQNIRDSFNPFELKATNSRPAKFEHASASNGAGTGKYKAVLHRPRVSKSAGEEMRRATLLPELRRRNKVGGLVDRRIGEGDVDMTPEERAAARFAREQERKSRGRSMFDLEGSDDEGGGFQLTHGGKGVRDLAADDFDVSVSGGSDDEGSEGGLFRKKRRRSDVEEEGAVDEEEGEQETEEPERKKTKKEVMEEIIAKSKMHKYERQKAKEDDEDLREELDKGFDEIFSLLKGAKKAAPPPKQPQPAAVTDSGPVINADRQRLLDGMDREKADREYDVRMKQLAMDARAKPSDKTLTAEEKVQKEAQRLKELEEKRQKRMRGEDVSDDERTHKDTETQLGGDDEEIPDQAAEFGFTNSLPNQKLERDVQPDEDEFEFDDDLVASDSEAELSDDESEASDGADGDAAVENEEDEFVKEVLGPEVSTGANTSTLGERRSGTDASGLSYTYPCPRSHAELLDVVKDVPAEKLTTVIQRVRALYHPSLSAANKESMADFSAALVEHLGWMADNAQPLPVIEQVMRHLHSLSRTYPTEIGEAFRRGLAAFQQRGQPTPGDLAQLTAISSIYPTSDHWHQIVTPAITLMARWLSLNVPTASKPATAQTLKTGAFLVAICAKYQLLSKRYIPEAVRFTIRVLDAGTGKQSAPKELLRPHVQNLAAMADLWKDKSAFIEIFSPALPILKRMGQNPQFKDLNAKTPHRNISILIQQSRTARRPLELHHHRPQPIRTSIPKFEENFNPDKHYDPDRERSEANKLQKEYKRERKGALRELRKDANFVAREQLKDKRERDAEYEKKYRRLIAEVQNEEGAASKDYERAKAKRTAEKKRNKK
;
A
#
# COMPACT_ATOMS: atom_id res chain seq x y z
N MET A 1 -50.45 43.91 1.79
CA MET A 1 -49.89 44.74 2.88
C MET A 1 -49.90 43.95 4.19
N PRO A 2 -48.79 43.82 4.91
CA PRO A 2 -48.81 43.21 6.24
C PRO A 2 -49.74 44.00 7.16
N ALA A 3 -50.45 43.32 8.05
CA ALA A 3 -51.38 43.96 8.99
C ALA A 3 -50.64 44.97 9.89
N SER A 4 -51.29 46.11 10.20
CA SER A 4 -50.76 47.13 11.12
C SER A 4 -50.33 46.53 12.46
N GLN A 5 -49.25 47.06 13.04
CA GLN A 5 -48.74 46.65 14.36
C GLN A 5 -49.84 46.74 15.44
N LEU A 6 -50.71 47.76 15.39
CA LEU A 6 -51.84 47.88 16.32
C LEU A 6 -52.86 46.75 16.15
N LYS A 7 -53.15 46.35 14.90
CA LYS A 7 -54.08 45.26 14.59
C LYS A 7 -53.53 43.91 15.07
N ARG A 8 -52.24 43.66 14.83
CA ARG A 8 -51.52 42.46 15.30
C ARG A 8 -51.45 42.42 16.83
N LEU A 9 -51.23 43.55 17.50
CA LEU A 9 -51.21 43.64 18.96
C LEU A 9 -52.58 43.32 19.56
N LYS A 10 -53.65 43.94 19.03
CA LYS A 10 -55.03 43.65 19.45
C LYS A 10 -55.43 42.20 19.20
N GLN A 11 -54.91 41.56 18.15
CA GLN A 11 -55.14 40.15 17.89
C GLN A 11 -54.37 39.27 18.88
N SER A 12 -53.06 39.49 19.04
CA SER A 12 -52.23 38.74 19.99
C SER A 12 -52.68 38.87 21.45
N LEU A 13 -53.18 40.04 21.88
CA LEU A 13 -53.76 40.24 23.21
C LEU A 13 -55.11 39.52 23.39
N ARG A 14 -55.87 39.34 22.30
CA ARG A 14 -57.11 38.53 22.30
C ARG A 14 -56.81 37.05 22.34
N ASP A 15 -55.85 36.60 21.53
CA ASP A 15 -55.43 35.19 21.44
C ASP A 15 -54.79 34.72 22.76
N SER A 16 -54.04 35.59 23.44
CA SER A 16 -53.50 35.34 24.79
C SER A 16 -54.53 35.51 25.92
N GLY A 17 -55.78 35.84 25.60
CA GLY A 17 -56.88 35.96 26.57
C GLY A 17 -56.74 37.13 27.56
N VAL A 18 -55.85 38.09 27.28
CA VAL A 18 -55.61 39.28 28.10
C VAL A 18 -56.69 40.32 27.87
N THR A 19 -57.07 40.54 26.61
CA THR A 19 -58.16 41.43 26.20
C THR A 19 -59.26 40.60 25.55
N GLY A 20 -60.52 40.91 25.84
CA GLY A 20 -61.65 40.15 25.32
C GLY A 20 -62.97 40.69 25.87
N PRO A 21 -64.12 40.22 25.37
CA PRO A 21 -65.41 40.63 25.89
C PRO A 21 -65.58 40.24 27.37
N GLN A 22 -66.44 40.96 28.09
CA GLN A 22 -66.70 40.72 29.51
C GLN A 22 -67.23 39.29 29.73
N LYS A 23 -66.43 38.46 30.42
CA LYS A 23 -66.77 37.06 30.72
C LYS A 23 -67.94 36.97 31.72
N SER A 24 -68.87 36.05 31.48
CA SER A 24 -70.04 35.83 32.35
C SER A 24 -69.65 35.20 33.71
N LYS A 25 -70.51 35.30 34.73
CA LYS A 25 -70.25 34.71 36.07
C LYS A 25 -69.96 33.20 36.00
N LYS A 26 -70.63 32.46 35.10
CA LYS A 26 -70.40 31.01 34.88
C LYS A 26 -69.00 30.72 34.31
N GLN A 27 -68.56 31.51 33.31
CA GLN A 27 -67.23 31.38 32.70
C GLN A 27 -66.11 31.73 33.68
N LYS A 28 -66.30 32.73 34.54
CA LYS A 28 -65.33 33.06 35.60
C LYS A 28 -65.15 31.92 36.60
N LYS A 29 -66.23 31.21 36.95
CA LYS A 29 -66.20 30.06 37.88
C LYS A 29 -65.47 28.85 37.28
N GLN A 30 -65.64 28.56 35.99
CA GLN A 30 -64.87 27.54 35.26
C GLN A 30 -63.39 27.88 35.12
N ILE A 31 -63.04 29.17 35.01
CA ILE A 31 -61.64 29.59 34.93
C ILE A 31 -60.97 29.47 36.31
N ALA A 32 -61.68 29.80 37.39
CA ALA A 32 -61.17 29.71 38.76
C ALA A 32 -60.96 28.28 39.27
N SER A 33 -61.63 27.27 38.70
CA SER A 33 -61.47 25.86 39.10
C SER A 33 -60.21 25.19 38.56
N SER A 34 -59.48 25.84 37.64
CA SER A 34 -58.23 25.34 37.07
C SER A 34 -57.06 26.11 37.68
N LYS A 35 -56.19 25.42 38.45
CA LYS A 35 -54.95 25.90 39.11
C LYS A 35 -54.49 27.32 38.70
N ASP A 36 -54.63 28.24 39.65
CA ASP A 36 -54.57 29.70 39.42
C ASP A 36 -53.14 30.28 39.31
N GLN A 37 -52.11 29.55 39.76
CA GLN A 37 -50.71 30.00 39.72
C GLN A 37 -50.04 29.81 38.35
N THR A 38 -50.26 28.66 37.69
CA THR A 38 -49.71 28.37 36.36
C THR A 38 -50.24 29.33 35.31
N ARG A 39 -51.56 29.62 35.33
CA ARG A 39 -52.20 30.59 34.41
C ARG A 39 -51.69 32.02 34.56
N ARG A 40 -51.33 32.46 35.78
CA ARG A 40 -50.74 33.80 35.98
C ARG A 40 -49.32 33.86 35.41
N ASN A 41 -48.53 32.81 35.62
CA ASN A 41 -47.18 32.71 35.07
C ASN A 41 -47.19 32.59 33.54
N ASP A 42 -48.10 31.78 32.98
CA ASP A 42 -48.29 31.64 31.53
C ASP A 42 -48.77 32.95 30.90
N ARG A 43 -49.69 33.66 31.56
CA ARG A 43 -50.17 34.98 31.13
C ARG A 43 -49.07 36.03 31.23
N ALA A 44 -48.28 36.03 32.30
CA ALA A 44 -47.15 36.92 32.47
C ALA A 44 -46.08 36.65 31.39
N ALA A 45 -45.74 35.39 31.13
CA ALA A 45 -44.81 34.99 30.09
C ALA A 45 -45.31 35.37 28.68
N ALA A 46 -46.59 35.12 28.38
CA ALA A 46 -47.22 35.53 27.13
C ALA A 46 -47.22 37.07 26.98
N LEU A 47 -47.53 37.81 28.04
CA LEU A 47 -47.47 39.28 28.04
C LEU A 47 -46.04 39.80 27.84
N GLN A 48 -45.03 39.16 28.42
CA GLN A 48 -43.63 39.53 28.19
C GLN A 48 -43.22 39.23 26.75
N ASN A 49 -43.62 38.09 26.18
CA ASN A 49 -43.40 37.78 24.77
C ASN A 49 -44.06 38.81 23.83
N ILE A 50 -45.26 39.28 24.18
CA ILE A 50 -45.94 40.36 23.45
C ILE A 50 -45.18 41.68 23.60
N ARG A 51 -44.76 42.05 24.82
CA ARG A 51 -43.96 43.27 25.03
C ARG A 51 -42.65 43.25 24.22
N ASP A 52 -41.95 42.12 24.21
CA ASP A 52 -40.69 41.96 23.49
C ASP A 52 -40.91 41.96 21.96
N SER A 53 -41.93 41.27 21.45
CA SER A 53 -42.22 41.23 20.00
C SER A 53 -42.75 42.56 19.44
N PHE A 54 -43.52 43.31 20.23
CA PHE A 54 -44.10 44.59 19.82
C PHE A 54 -43.24 45.80 20.18
N ASN A 55 -42.10 45.63 20.85
CA ASN A 55 -41.11 46.68 21.07
C ASN A 55 -39.81 46.42 20.27
N PRO A 56 -39.81 46.66 18.95
CA PRO A 56 -38.68 46.36 18.07
C PRO A 56 -37.49 47.31 18.28
N PHE A 57 -37.63 48.38 19.05
CA PHE A 57 -36.56 49.37 19.27
C PHE A 57 -35.61 49.00 20.41
N GLU A 58 -36.05 48.12 21.32
CA GLU A 58 -35.19 47.54 22.38
C GLU A 58 -34.31 46.40 21.83
N LEU A 59 -34.75 45.75 20.75
CA LEU A 59 -34.12 44.57 20.16
C LEU A 59 -33.52 44.96 18.80
N LYS A 60 -32.20 45.02 18.71
CA LYS A 60 -31.51 45.17 17.43
C LYS A 60 -31.20 43.79 16.88
N ALA A 61 -31.75 43.47 15.71
CA ALA A 61 -31.27 42.33 14.94
C ALA A 61 -29.76 42.51 14.70
N THR A 62 -28.95 41.54 15.12
CA THR A 62 -27.49 41.59 14.99
C THR A 62 -27.05 41.77 13.55
N ASN A 63 -27.86 41.29 12.60
CA ASN A 63 -27.73 41.55 11.18
C ASN A 63 -29.02 42.21 10.65
N SER A 64 -28.97 43.50 10.32
CA SER A 64 -30.04 44.15 9.54
C SER A 64 -30.03 43.73 8.06
N ARG A 65 -29.12 42.81 7.70
CA ARG A 65 -28.99 42.22 6.36
C ARG A 65 -29.39 40.75 6.49
N PRO A 66 -30.12 40.19 5.51
CA PRO A 66 -30.35 38.76 5.46
C PRO A 66 -29.00 38.01 5.50
N ALA A 67 -29.01 36.76 5.96
CA ALA A 67 -27.83 35.91 5.89
C ALA A 67 -27.28 35.96 4.46
N LYS A 68 -25.98 36.22 4.30
CA LYS A 68 -25.38 36.39 2.96
C LYS A 68 -25.42 35.09 2.15
N PHE A 69 -25.30 33.97 2.86
CA PHE A 69 -25.43 32.62 2.35
C PHE A 69 -26.41 31.86 3.26
N GLU A 70 -27.45 31.29 2.66
CA GLU A 70 -28.41 30.46 3.39
C GLU A 70 -27.77 29.10 3.69
N HIS A 71 -27.92 28.62 4.91
CA HIS A 71 -27.51 27.27 5.29
C HIS A 71 -28.58 26.65 6.19
N ALA A 72 -28.96 25.41 5.89
CA ALA A 72 -29.94 24.65 6.65
C ALA A 72 -29.24 23.99 7.84
N SER A 73 -29.30 24.64 9.00
CA SER A 73 -28.89 24.05 10.28
C SER A 73 -30.09 23.96 11.20
N ALA A 74 -30.13 23.00 12.13
CA ALA A 74 -31.19 22.88 13.14
C ALA A 74 -31.34 24.16 14.00
N SER A 75 -30.30 24.99 14.05
CA SER A 75 -30.33 26.35 14.64
C SER A 75 -31.07 27.40 13.79
N ASN A 76 -31.28 27.16 12.50
CA ASN A 76 -31.97 28.04 11.55
C ASN A 76 -33.34 27.50 11.07
N GLY A 77 -33.74 26.30 11.49
CA GLY A 77 -35.03 25.71 11.12
C GLY A 77 -36.23 26.44 11.72
N ALA A 78 -37.34 26.49 10.98
CA ALA A 78 -38.61 27.01 11.45
C ALA A 78 -39.21 26.10 12.53
N GLY A 79 -38.90 26.34 13.81
CA GLY A 79 -39.64 25.72 14.91
C GLY A 79 -38.97 25.59 16.27
N THR A 80 -37.68 25.28 16.36
CA THR A 80 -37.15 24.73 17.64
C THR A 80 -35.65 24.98 17.91
N GLY A 81 -35.06 26.06 17.40
CA GLY A 81 -33.67 26.45 17.71
C GLY A 81 -33.56 27.39 18.92
N LYS A 82 -32.85 26.98 19.98
CA LYS A 82 -32.58 27.75 21.22
C LYS A 82 -31.82 29.09 21.02
N TYR A 83 -31.50 29.48 19.79
CA TYR A 83 -30.93 30.79 19.46
C TYR A 83 -31.84 31.55 18.51
N LYS A 84 -32.98 32.00 19.04
CA LYS A 84 -33.82 33.06 18.45
C LYS A 84 -32.92 34.24 18.08
N ALA A 85 -32.53 34.34 16.80
CA ALA A 85 -31.71 35.38 16.16
C ALA A 85 -31.08 36.35 17.16
N VAL A 86 -29.95 35.99 17.81
CA VAL A 86 -29.38 36.69 19.00
C VAL A 86 -29.69 38.18 18.97
N LEU A 87 -30.80 38.58 19.59
CA LEU A 87 -31.29 39.96 19.48
C LEU A 87 -30.40 40.75 20.43
N HIS A 88 -29.52 41.59 19.89
CA HIS A 88 -28.72 42.46 20.72
C HIS A 88 -29.67 43.46 21.38
N ARG A 89 -29.59 43.62 22.71
CA ARG A 89 -30.37 44.60 23.47
C ARG A 89 -29.47 45.81 23.77
N PRO A 90 -29.42 46.85 22.92
CA PRO A 90 -28.43 47.93 23.06
C PRO A 90 -28.66 48.77 24.31
N ARG A 91 -29.91 48.92 24.76
CA ARG A 91 -30.24 49.69 25.96
C ARG A 91 -29.82 48.96 27.23
N VAL A 92 -30.12 47.66 27.32
CA VAL A 92 -29.72 46.82 28.46
C VAL A 92 -28.19 46.71 28.55
N SER A 93 -27.49 46.54 27.42
CA SER A 93 -26.02 46.52 27.43
C SER A 93 -25.40 47.87 27.78
N LYS A 94 -26.02 48.99 27.36
CA LYS A 94 -25.61 50.33 27.77
C LYS A 94 -25.89 50.59 29.25
N SER A 95 -27.06 50.23 29.78
CA SER A 95 -27.39 50.43 31.18
C SER A 95 -26.49 49.60 32.09
N ALA A 96 -26.28 48.32 31.78
CA ALA A 96 -25.34 47.46 32.49
C ALA A 96 -23.91 48.03 32.44
N GLY A 97 -23.49 48.55 31.28
CA GLY A 97 -22.20 49.23 31.14
C GLY A 97 -22.11 50.54 31.93
N GLU A 98 -23.19 51.29 32.10
CA GLU A 98 -23.20 52.49 32.95
C GLU A 98 -23.24 52.15 34.44
N GLU A 99 -23.99 51.12 34.82
CA GLU A 99 -24.02 50.59 36.19
C GLU A 99 -22.65 50.07 36.60
N MET A 100 -21.97 49.33 35.72
CA MET A 100 -20.59 48.89 35.95
C MET A 100 -19.66 50.08 36.20
N ARG A 101 -19.74 51.14 35.39
CA ARG A 101 -18.94 52.38 35.57
C ARG A 101 -19.31 53.13 36.84
N ARG A 102 -20.59 53.15 37.22
CA ARG A 102 -21.03 53.71 38.51
C ARG A 102 -20.52 52.88 39.70
N ALA A 103 -20.38 51.58 39.55
CA ALA A 103 -19.85 50.71 40.58
C ALA A 103 -18.31 50.78 40.69
N THR A 104 -17.60 51.02 39.58
CA THR A 104 -16.13 51.06 39.55
C THR A 104 -15.58 52.49 39.53
N LEU A 105 -15.73 53.21 38.41
CA LEU A 105 -15.12 54.52 38.16
C LEU A 105 -15.63 55.62 39.09
N LEU A 106 -16.91 55.63 39.44
CA LEU A 106 -17.46 56.69 40.29
C LEU A 106 -16.89 56.65 41.74
N PRO A 107 -16.82 55.48 42.41
CA PRO A 107 -16.11 55.36 43.67
C PRO A 107 -14.63 55.74 43.58
N GLU A 108 -13.94 55.37 42.50
CA GLU A 108 -12.54 55.76 42.27
C GLU A 108 -12.40 57.28 42.14
N LEU A 109 -13.29 57.95 41.39
CA LEU A 109 -13.30 59.40 41.25
C LEU A 109 -13.49 60.10 42.60
N ARG A 110 -14.43 59.60 43.42
CA ARG A 110 -14.69 60.10 44.78
C ARG A 110 -13.53 59.87 45.73
N ARG A 111 -12.78 58.77 45.55
CA ARG A 111 -11.62 58.39 46.35
C ARG A 111 -10.28 58.87 45.79
N ARG A 112 -10.26 59.69 44.73
CA ARG A 112 -9.03 60.11 44.03
C ARG A 112 -7.93 60.67 44.95
N ASN A 113 -8.31 61.36 46.02
CA ASN A 113 -7.37 61.94 46.99
C ASN A 113 -7.38 61.20 48.35
N LYS A 114 -7.93 59.99 48.41
CA LYS A 114 -7.99 59.19 49.64
C LYS A 114 -6.72 58.35 49.77
N VAL A 115 -5.91 58.66 50.78
CA VAL A 115 -4.73 57.87 51.16
C VAL A 115 -5.14 56.84 52.22
N GLY A 116 -4.75 55.59 52.02
CA GLY A 116 -5.07 54.46 52.91
C GLY A 116 -6.49 53.90 52.72
N GLY A 117 -6.64 52.61 53.03
CA GLY A 117 -7.92 51.88 52.99
C GLY A 117 -7.88 50.70 53.95
N LEU A 118 -9.05 50.20 54.36
CA LEU A 118 -9.12 48.99 55.17
C LEU A 118 -8.63 47.81 54.32
N VAL A 119 -7.46 47.30 54.64
CA VAL A 119 -6.97 46.03 54.09
C VAL A 119 -7.68 44.92 54.87
N ASP A 120 -8.94 44.64 54.51
CA ASP A 120 -9.68 43.56 55.15
C ASP A 120 -9.13 42.22 54.67
N ARG A 121 -8.29 41.61 55.52
CA ARG A 121 -7.73 40.26 55.33
C ARG A 121 -8.70 39.16 55.79
N ARG A 122 -9.83 39.52 56.38
CA ARG A 122 -10.81 38.55 56.89
C ARG A 122 -11.71 38.12 55.74
N ILE A 123 -11.78 36.82 55.52
CA ILE A 123 -12.58 36.24 54.44
C ILE A 123 -14.00 35.99 54.98
N GLY A 124 -15.00 36.43 54.22
CA GLY A 124 -16.43 36.11 54.44
C GLY A 124 -17.12 36.83 55.59
N GLU A 125 -16.49 37.81 56.25
CA GLU A 125 -17.05 38.43 57.47
C GLU A 125 -18.17 39.46 57.20
N GLY A 126 -18.27 39.97 55.96
CA GLY A 126 -19.29 40.92 55.54
C GLY A 126 -20.57 40.31 54.94
N ASP A 127 -20.63 38.98 54.80
CA ASP A 127 -21.78 38.28 54.22
C ASP A 127 -22.63 37.68 55.35
N VAL A 128 -23.85 38.21 55.53
CA VAL A 128 -24.74 37.85 56.65
C VAL A 128 -25.25 36.40 56.53
N ASP A 129 -25.25 35.85 55.32
CA ASP A 129 -25.78 34.52 55.00
C ASP A 129 -24.77 33.37 55.22
N MET A 130 -23.48 33.67 55.41
CA MET A 130 -22.43 32.67 55.60
C MET A 130 -22.25 32.29 57.07
N THR A 131 -22.33 31.00 57.38
CA THR A 131 -22.15 30.48 58.75
C THR A 131 -20.67 30.58 59.21
N PRO A 132 -20.38 30.59 60.52
CA PRO A 132 -19.02 30.70 61.04
C PRO A 132 -18.07 29.61 60.53
N GLU A 133 -18.58 28.41 60.28
CA GLU A 133 -17.83 27.26 59.76
C GLU A 133 -17.49 27.40 58.28
N GLU A 134 -18.44 27.87 57.46
CA GLU A 134 -18.20 28.13 56.04
C GLU A 134 -17.23 29.31 55.83
N ARG A 135 -17.23 30.29 56.74
CA ARG A 135 -16.21 31.35 56.77
C ARG A 135 -14.81 30.79 57.06
N ALA A 136 -14.68 29.83 57.97
CA ALA A 136 -13.42 29.17 58.26
C ALA A 136 -12.95 28.29 57.08
N ALA A 137 -13.87 27.59 56.42
CA ALA A 137 -13.58 26.80 55.22
C ALA A 137 -13.15 27.69 54.04
N ALA A 138 -13.81 28.83 53.82
CA ALA A 138 -13.41 29.80 52.80
C ALA A 138 -12.05 30.45 53.11
N ARG A 139 -11.71 30.66 54.40
CA ARG A 139 -10.37 31.09 54.83
C ARG A 139 -9.31 30.06 54.45
N PHE A 140 -9.58 28.80 54.75
CA PHE A 140 -8.70 27.68 54.45
C PHE A 140 -8.51 27.47 52.94
N ALA A 141 -9.59 27.51 52.16
CA ALA A 141 -9.55 27.36 50.71
C ALA A 141 -8.76 28.47 50.03
N ARG A 142 -8.92 29.73 50.46
CA ARG A 142 -8.17 30.86 49.90
C ARG A 142 -6.71 30.88 50.38
N GLU A 143 -6.42 30.35 51.56
CA GLU A 143 -5.04 30.14 52.02
C GLU A 143 -4.34 29.09 51.15
N GLN A 144 -5.01 27.98 50.83
CA GLN A 144 -4.49 26.99 49.89
C GLN A 144 -4.34 27.54 48.46
N GLU A 145 -5.29 28.34 47.98
CA GLU A 145 -5.13 29.04 46.71
C GLU A 145 -4.00 30.08 46.74
N ARG A 146 -3.73 30.77 47.85
CA ARG A 146 -2.59 31.70 47.92
C ARG A 146 -1.27 30.96 48.03
N LYS A 147 -1.22 29.80 48.70
CA LYS A 147 -0.05 28.92 48.67
C LYS A 147 0.21 28.36 47.27
N SER A 148 -0.84 28.06 46.48
CA SER A 148 -0.68 27.62 45.09
C SER A 148 -0.43 28.75 44.09
N ARG A 149 -1.04 29.94 44.29
CA ARG A 149 -0.88 31.15 43.45
C ARG A 149 0.33 32.01 43.82
N GLY A 150 0.98 31.76 44.96
CA GLY A 150 2.29 32.34 45.32
C GLY A 150 3.40 31.97 44.33
N ARG A 151 3.16 30.98 43.45
CA ARG A 151 3.89 30.80 42.18
C ARG A 151 3.22 31.62 41.08
N SER A 152 3.52 32.91 41.01
CA SER A 152 3.00 33.82 39.99
C SER A 152 4.10 34.29 39.05
N MET A 153 4.18 33.62 37.89
CA MET A 153 4.20 34.21 36.54
C MET A 153 5.30 35.23 36.14
N PHE A 154 6.30 35.51 36.97
CA PHE A 154 7.44 36.40 36.64
C PHE A 154 8.80 35.89 37.13
N ASP A 155 8.90 34.59 37.44
CA ASP A 155 10.16 33.97 37.84
C ASP A 155 10.95 33.58 36.58
N LEU A 156 11.76 34.55 36.11
CA LEU A 156 12.78 34.39 35.07
C LEU A 156 14.18 34.46 35.71
N GLU A 157 14.40 33.76 36.83
CA GLU A 157 15.72 33.64 37.44
C GLU A 157 15.92 32.22 38.00
N GLY A 158 16.19 31.29 37.08
CA GLY A 158 16.75 29.99 37.40
C GLY A 158 18.21 29.98 37.00
N SER A 159 19.08 30.55 37.83
CA SER A 159 20.51 30.23 37.86
C SER A 159 21.10 30.56 39.24
N ASP A 160 21.44 29.48 39.92
CA ASP A 160 22.60 29.31 40.78
C ASP A 160 22.64 29.86 42.22
N ASP A 161 23.19 28.95 43.04
CA ASP A 161 23.96 29.08 44.28
C ASP A 161 23.28 29.11 45.66
N GLU A 162 23.59 28.00 46.37
CA GLU A 162 24.22 27.91 47.69
C GLU A 162 23.80 28.88 48.83
N GLY A 163 23.61 28.30 50.01
CA GLY A 163 24.05 28.95 51.25
C GLY A 163 23.16 28.76 52.47
N GLY A 164 23.49 27.75 53.28
CA GLY A 164 22.83 27.33 54.52
C GLY A 164 22.64 28.37 55.65
N GLY A 165 21.84 27.96 56.65
CA GLY A 165 21.61 28.71 57.89
C GLY A 165 20.89 27.93 59.01
N PHE A 166 21.57 26.90 59.56
CA PHE A 166 21.49 26.29 60.91
C PHE A 166 20.19 25.61 61.44
N GLN A 167 20.24 24.28 61.59
CA GLN A 167 19.24 23.39 62.21
C GLN A 167 19.89 22.61 63.40
N LEU A 168 19.20 22.44 64.53
CA LEU A 168 19.68 21.75 65.76
C LEU A 168 20.02 20.26 65.54
N THR A 169 21.18 19.80 66.05
CA THR A 169 21.66 18.40 65.95
C THR A 169 21.96 17.79 67.33
N HIS A 170 21.75 16.47 67.48
CA HIS A 170 22.22 15.69 68.63
C HIS A 170 22.96 14.44 68.12
N GLY A 171 24.24 14.28 68.47
CA GLY A 171 25.05 13.11 68.10
C GLY A 171 25.42 12.99 66.61
N GLY A 172 25.37 14.10 65.85
CA GLY A 172 25.78 14.14 64.45
C GLY A 172 24.67 13.95 63.40
N LYS A 173 23.40 13.80 63.82
CA LYS A 173 22.22 13.87 62.93
C LYS A 173 21.21 14.91 63.42
N GLY A 174 20.58 15.63 62.48
CA GLY A 174 19.54 16.64 62.75
C GLY A 174 18.19 15.99 63.05
N VAL A 175 17.45 16.52 64.02
CA VAL A 175 16.24 15.89 64.63
C VAL A 175 14.99 15.87 63.71
N ARG A 176 15.11 16.24 62.42
CA ARG A 176 13.96 16.29 61.49
C ARG A 176 13.74 15.01 60.66
N ASP A 177 14.66 14.06 60.72
CA ASP A 177 14.69 12.86 59.87
C ASP A 177 14.29 11.55 60.58
N LEU A 178 13.58 11.59 61.71
CA LEU A 178 13.18 10.37 62.46
C LEU A 178 11.68 10.17 62.61
N ALA A 179 10.89 10.62 61.64
CA ALA A 179 9.50 10.16 61.52
C ALA A 179 9.04 10.18 60.06
N ALA A 180 9.16 9.00 59.42
CA ALA A 180 8.45 8.54 58.22
C ALA A 180 8.65 9.31 56.90
N ASP A 181 8.68 8.69 55.73
CA ASP A 181 9.10 7.36 55.26
C ASP A 181 9.04 7.52 53.73
N ASP A 182 10.16 7.21 53.06
CA ASP A 182 10.27 6.62 51.73
C ASP A 182 9.42 7.16 50.57
N PHE A 183 9.91 8.21 49.91
CA PHE A 183 10.10 8.18 48.45
C PHE A 183 11.06 9.29 48.00
N ASP A 184 11.98 8.91 47.11
CA ASP A 184 12.86 9.75 46.28
C ASP A 184 14.34 9.85 46.70
N VAL A 185 15.10 8.79 46.38
CA VAL A 185 16.53 8.91 46.08
C VAL A 185 16.67 9.11 44.58
N SER A 186 16.94 10.35 44.19
CA SER A 186 17.75 10.63 43.01
C SER A 186 19.18 10.88 43.49
N VAL A 187 20.14 10.08 43.03
CA VAL A 187 21.55 10.45 43.06
C VAL A 187 22.19 10.05 41.73
N SER A 188 22.72 11.08 41.08
CA SER A 188 23.71 11.02 40.02
C SER A 188 25.08 11.32 40.62
N GLY A 189 26.07 10.45 40.33
CA GLY A 189 27.51 10.76 40.20
C GLY A 189 28.37 10.64 41.46
N GLY A 190 29.54 10.00 41.45
CA GLY A 190 30.30 9.33 40.39
C GLY A 190 31.70 8.90 40.88
N SER A 191 32.46 8.17 40.06
CA SER A 191 33.92 8.34 39.95
C SER A 191 34.46 7.75 38.64
N ASP A 192 35.53 8.38 38.20
CA ASP A 192 36.31 8.35 36.96
C ASP A 192 36.84 7.01 36.40
N ASP A 193 37.24 7.17 35.11
CA ASP A 193 38.41 6.60 34.38
C ASP A 193 38.10 5.44 33.41
N GLU A 194 38.38 5.45 32.10
CA GLU A 194 38.79 6.43 31.05
C GLU A 194 38.67 5.64 29.70
N GLY A 195 38.43 6.30 28.56
CA GLY A 195 38.50 5.59 27.25
C GLY A 195 37.58 6.02 26.10
N SER A 196 37.74 7.26 25.62
CA SER A 196 37.67 7.68 24.20
C SER A 196 36.39 7.55 23.33
N GLU A 197 35.92 8.73 22.90
CA GLU A 197 35.32 9.11 21.59
C GLU A 197 33.91 8.65 21.15
N GLY A 198 33.12 9.64 20.71
CA GLY A 198 32.07 9.47 19.68
C GLY A 198 30.74 10.18 19.93
N GLY A 199 30.62 11.45 19.52
CA GLY A 199 29.36 12.19 19.56
C GLY A 199 28.33 11.74 18.52
N LEU A 200 27.04 11.71 18.87
CA LEU A 200 25.94 11.48 17.92
C LEU A 200 24.75 12.41 18.16
N PHE A 201 24.47 13.16 17.09
CA PHE A 201 23.41 14.15 16.91
C PHE A 201 22.00 13.55 16.98
N ARG A 202 21.10 14.24 17.69
CA ARG A 202 19.65 14.00 17.65
C ARG A 202 19.07 14.50 16.32
N LYS A 203 18.60 13.58 15.48
CA LYS A 203 17.70 13.85 14.34
C LYS A 203 16.26 13.49 14.70
N LYS A 204 15.35 14.45 14.51
CA LYS A 204 13.89 14.35 14.61
C LYS A 204 13.31 13.32 13.63
N ARG A 205 12.29 12.58 14.07
CA ARG A 205 11.16 12.07 13.27
C ARG A 205 9.90 12.43 14.08
N ARG A 206 8.96 13.31 13.67
CA ARG A 206 8.11 13.38 12.46
C ARG A 206 7.36 12.07 12.24
N ARG A 207 6.13 12.01 12.76
CA ARG A 207 5.16 10.93 12.56
C ARG A 207 4.12 11.44 11.56
N SER A 208 4.19 10.90 10.36
CA SER A 208 3.10 10.90 9.38
C SER A 208 2.23 9.67 9.63
N ASP A 209 0.97 9.85 9.31
CA ASP A 209 -0.12 8.88 9.28
C ASP A 209 -0.13 8.15 7.92
N VAL A 210 -0.98 7.13 7.80
CA VAL A 210 -1.42 6.36 6.61
C VAL A 210 -0.95 4.90 6.53
N GLU A 211 -1.87 4.04 7.01
CA GLU A 211 -2.49 2.85 6.40
C GLU A 211 -1.64 1.74 5.76
N GLU A 212 -1.79 0.52 6.30
CA GLU A 212 -1.71 -0.74 5.56
C GLU A 212 -2.72 -1.75 6.15
N GLU A 213 -3.75 -2.06 5.35
CA GLU A 213 -4.49 -3.33 5.36
C GLU A 213 -3.76 -4.31 4.42
N GLY A 214 -3.79 -5.64 4.53
CA GLY A 214 -4.51 -6.59 5.38
C GLY A 214 -4.27 -8.04 4.87
N ALA A 215 -4.59 -9.06 5.67
CA ALA A 215 -5.00 -10.42 5.23
C ALA A 215 -5.55 -11.23 6.43
N VAL A 216 -6.89 -11.34 6.56
CA VAL A 216 -7.78 -12.51 6.32
C VAL A 216 -7.77 -13.57 7.43
N ASP A 217 -8.86 -13.63 8.23
CA ASP A 217 -9.72 -14.82 8.26
C ASP A 217 -11.14 -14.54 8.78
N GLU A 218 -12.07 -15.30 8.20
CA GLU A 218 -13.55 -15.34 8.31
C GLU A 218 -14.01 -15.65 9.77
N GLU A 219 -15.21 -15.39 10.30
CA GLU A 219 -16.58 -15.39 9.78
C GLU A 219 -17.53 -14.88 10.92
N GLU A 220 -18.82 -14.72 10.60
CA GLU A 220 -20.01 -14.43 11.44
C GLU A 220 -20.36 -12.96 11.74
N GLY A 221 -21.42 -12.50 11.07
CA GLY A 221 -21.89 -11.12 11.10
C GLY A 221 -22.99 -10.83 12.10
N GLU A 222 -23.23 -9.53 12.30
CA GLU A 222 -24.51 -8.96 12.70
C GLU A 222 -24.56 -7.48 12.28
N GLN A 223 -25.76 -7.04 11.91
CA GLN A 223 -26.08 -5.85 11.12
C GLN A 223 -25.62 -4.51 11.71
N GLU A 224 -25.02 -3.68 10.85
CA GLU A 224 -24.79 -2.25 11.08
C GLU A 224 -26.10 -1.46 11.13
N THR A 225 -26.29 -0.69 12.21
CA THR A 225 -27.10 0.52 12.19
C THR A 225 -26.17 1.73 12.17
N GLU A 226 -26.20 2.51 11.09
CA GLU A 226 -25.56 3.82 10.95
C GLU A 226 -26.04 4.78 12.07
N GLU A 227 -25.28 4.86 13.16
CA GLU A 227 -25.26 6.03 14.02
C GLU A 227 -23.97 6.83 13.77
N PRO A 228 -24.02 8.18 13.73
CA PRO A 228 -22.81 8.97 13.53
C PRO A 228 -21.82 8.73 14.67
N GLU A 229 -20.55 8.47 14.33
CA GLU A 229 -19.47 8.24 15.29
C GLU A 229 -19.48 9.28 16.42
N ARG A 230 -19.91 8.85 17.60
CA ARG A 230 -19.91 9.69 18.78
C ARG A 230 -18.46 9.84 19.23
N LYS A 231 -17.96 11.08 19.23
CA LYS A 231 -16.65 11.40 19.85
C LYS A 231 -16.63 10.85 21.27
N LYS A 232 -15.67 9.96 21.55
CA LYS A 232 -15.47 9.33 22.86
C LYS A 232 -15.51 10.38 23.95
N THR A 233 -16.26 10.11 25.02
CA THR A 233 -16.36 11.07 26.12
C THR A 233 -15.02 11.18 26.83
N LYS A 234 -14.73 12.34 27.44
CA LYS A 234 -13.52 12.50 28.27
C LYS A 234 -13.45 11.41 29.35
N LYS A 235 -14.59 10.89 29.81
CA LYS A 235 -14.67 9.77 30.74
C LYS A 235 -14.15 8.48 30.11
N GLU A 236 -14.63 8.11 28.93
CA GLU A 236 -14.13 6.95 28.17
C GLU A 236 -12.64 7.08 27.83
N VAL A 237 -12.18 8.26 27.41
CA VAL A 237 -10.76 8.53 27.16
C VAL A 237 -9.92 8.42 28.43
N MET A 238 -10.43 8.94 29.57
CA MET A 238 -9.74 8.80 30.85
C MET A 238 -9.76 7.36 31.36
N GLU A 239 -10.83 6.60 31.13
CA GLU A 239 -10.91 5.17 31.44
C GLU A 239 -9.93 4.36 30.60
N GLU A 240 -9.81 4.64 29.29
CA GLU A 240 -8.79 4.06 28.42
C GLU A 240 -7.37 4.41 28.87
N ILE A 241 -7.11 5.67 29.24
CA ILE A 241 -5.80 6.10 29.74
C ILE A 241 -5.50 5.46 31.11
N ILE A 242 -6.49 5.34 32.00
CA ILE A 242 -6.33 4.68 33.30
C ILE A 242 -6.11 3.18 33.12
N ALA A 243 -6.83 2.53 32.20
CA ALA A 243 -6.63 1.12 31.87
C ALA A 243 -5.24 0.88 31.28
N LYS A 244 -4.82 1.68 30.29
CA LYS A 244 -3.48 1.60 29.68
C LYS A 244 -2.38 1.87 30.70
N SER A 245 -2.54 2.88 31.56
CA SER A 245 -1.55 3.17 32.61
C SER A 245 -1.51 2.11 33.71
N LYS A 246 -2.64 1.46 34.06
CA LYS A 246 -2.69 0.32 34.97
C LYS A 246 -2.06 -0.93 34.35
N MET A 247 -2.32 -1.22 33.08
CA MET A 247 -1.68 -2.30 32.32
C MET A 247 -0.17 -2.12 32.30
N HIS A 248 0.34 -0.95 31.89
CA HIS A 248 1.79 -0.69 31.90
C HIS A 248 2.39 -0.64 33.31
N LYS A 249 1.61 -0.36 34.36
CA LYS A 249 2.07 -0.48 35.74
C LYS A 249 2.17 -1.95 36.16
N TYR A 250 1.18 -2.76 35.81
CA TYR A 250 1.17 -4.20 36.07
C TYR A 250 2.27 -4.93 35.30
N GLU A 251 2.49 -4.61 34.02
CA GLU A 251 3.60 -5.15 33.23
C GLU A 251 4.96 -4.86 33.86
N ARG A 252 5.16 -3.65 34.39
CA ARG A 252 6.40 -3.29 35.11
C ARG A 252 6.54 -4.01 36.45
N GLN A 253 5.43 -4.28 37.15
CA GLN A 253 5.47 -5.07 38.39
C GLN A 253 5.78 -6.53 38.09
N LYS A 254 5.10 -7.11 37.10
CA LYS A 254 5.33 -8.48 36.66
C LYS A 254 6.77 -8.68 36.18
N ALA A 255 7.32 -7.78 35.37
CA ALA A 255 8.72 -7.86 34.97
C ALA A 255 9.68 -7.81 36.16
N LYS A 256 9.36 -7.04 37.22
CA LYS A 256 10.15 -6.98 38.45
C LYS A 256 10.00 -8.25 39.30
N GLU A 257 8.83 -8.85 39.34
CA GLU A 257 8.55 -10.14 39.99
C GLU A 257 9.28 -11.27 39.26
N ASP A 258 9.19 -11.33 37.93
CA ASP A 258 9.92 -12.29 37.10
C ASP A 258 11.45 -12.16 37.31
N ASP A 259 11.98 -10.92 37.42
CA ASP A 259 13.38 -10.65 37.76
C ASP A 259 13.76 -11.07 39.20
N GLU A 260 12.84 -10.95 40.16
CA GLU A 260 13.05 -11.36 41.56
C GLU A 260 12.98 -12.88 41.73
N ASP A 261 12.03 -13.54 41.06
CA ASP A 261 11.91 -14.99 41.02
C ASP A 261 13.16 -15.62 40.40
N LEU A 262 13.66 -15.04 39.29
CA LEU A 262 14.90 -15.49 38.67
C LEU A 262 16.12 -15.30 39.58
N ARG A 263 16.17 -14.20 40.36
CA ARG A 263 17.20 -14.02 41.39
C ARG A 263 17.11 -15.08 42.48
N GLU A 264 15.91 -15.36 42.97
CA GLU A 264 15.72 -16.40 43.98
C GLU A 264 16.07 -17.78 43.47
N GLU A 265 15.75 -18.11 42.22
CA GLU A 265 16.14 -19.38 41.59
C GLU A 265 17.66 -19.50 41.47
N LEU A 266 18.35 -18.43 41.07
CA LEU A 266 19.82 -18.39 41.01
C LEU A 266 20.45 -18.52 42.40
N ASP A 267 19.89 -17.87 43.43
CA ASP A 267 20.36 -17.99 44.82
C ASP A 267 20.10 -19.39 45.39
N LYS A 268 18.94 -20.01 45.09
CA LYS A 268 18.64 -21.41 45.43
C LYS A 268 19.61 -22.37 44.74
N GLY A 269 19.98 -22.11 43.49
CA GLY A 269 20.99 -22.86 42.75
C GLY A 269 22.42 -22.67 43.27
N PHE A 270 22.68 -21.60 44.02
CA PHE A 270 24.01 -21.32 44.58
C PHE A 270 24.44 -22.35 45.63
N ASP A 271 23.51 -22.87 46.42
CA ASP A 271 23.76 -23.95 47.39
C ASP A 271 24.06 -25.29 46.68
N GLU A 272 23.43 -25.54 45.54
CA GLU A 272 23.71 -26.71 44.70
C GLU A 272 25.09 -26.59 44.04
N ILE A 273 25.45 -25.41 43.54
CA ILE A 273 26.78 -25.12 42.98
C ILE A 273 27.86 -25.22 44.06
N PHE A 274 27.63 -24.72 45.28
CA PHE A 274 28.56 -24.89 46.40
C PHE A 274 28.70 -26.36 46.81
N SER A 275 27.64 -27.15 46.71
CA SER A 275 27.67 -28.59 46.98
C SER A 275 28.42 -29.37 45.90
N LEU A 276 28.29 -28.96 44.64
CA LEU A 276 29.03 -29.50 43.49
C LEU A 276 30.52 -29.14 43.56
N LEU A 277 30.85 -27.89 43.92
CA LEU A 277 32.23 -27.38 44.02
C LEU A 277 32.99 -27.96 45.22
N LYS A 278 32.31 -28.26 46.34
CA LYS A 278 32.90 -28.97 47.49
C LYS A 278 33.07 -30.48 47.28
N GLY A 279 32.70 -31.01 46.11
CA GLY A 279 32.95 -32.42 45.75
C GLY A 279 32.22 -33.44 46.64
N ALA A 280 31.17 -33.03 47.35
CA ALA A 280 30.39 -33.93 48.19
C ALA A 280 29.17 -34.43 47.40
N LYS A 281 29.29 -35.62 46.79
CA LYS A 281 28.15 -36.32 46.17
C LYS A 281 27.09 -36.59 47.25
N LYS A 282 25.99 -35.83 47.25
CA LYS A 282 24.78 -36.19 47.99
C LYS A 282 24.01 -37.23 47.17
N ALA A 283 23.62 -38.33 47.80
CA ALA A 283 22.82 -39.38 47.18
C ALA A 283 21.42 -38.85 46.82
N ALA A 284 20.92 -39.22 45.65
CA ALA A 284 19.60 -38.84 45.16
C ALA A 284 18.48 -39.31 46.11
N PRO A 285 17.44 -38.48 46.38
CA PRO A 285 16.24 -38.93 47.07
C PRO A 285 15.39 -39.86 46.18
N PRO A 286 14.59 -40.77 46.75
CA PRO A 286 13.79 -41.74 45.99
C PRO A 286 12.65 -41.07 45.20
N PRO A 287 12.23 -41.64 44.06
CA PRO A 287 11.16 -41.09 43.23
C PRO A 287 9.83 -41.06 44.00
N LYS A 288 9.15 -39.91 43.97
CA LYS A 288 7.78 -39.75 44.47
C LYS A 288 6.83 -40.63 43.63
N GLN A 289 6.06 -41.48 44.29
CA GLN A 289 4.98 -42.25 43.67
C GLN A 289 3.86 -41.30 43.18
N PRO A 290 3.32 -41.48 41.96
CA PRO A 290 2.10 -40.78 41.54
C PRO A 290 0.85 -41.45 42.16
N GLN A 291 -0.04 -40.62 42.72
CA GLN A 291 -1.37 -41.06 43.17
C GLN A 291 -2.29 -41.34 41.97
N PRO A 292 -3.23 -42.30 42.07
CA PRO A 292 -4.11 -42.68 40.97
C PRO A 292 -5.25 -41.65 40.78
N ALA A 293 -5.40 -41.17 39.53
CA ALA A 293 -6.53 -40.35 39.12
C ALA A 293 -7.79 -41.21 38.90
N ALA A 294 -8.92 -40.67 39.32
CA ALA A 294 -10.23 -41.30 39.34
C ALA A 294 -10.78 -41.63 37.94
N VAL A 295 -11.60 -42.68 37.91
CA VAL A 295 -12.20 -43.33 36.76
C VAL A 295 -13.48 -42.60 36.36
N THR A 296 -13.65 -42.27 35.07
CA THR A 296 -14.96 -42.00 34.46
C THR A 296 -15.17 -42.88 33.25
N ASP A 297 -16.38 -43.40 33.17
CA ASP A 297 -16.84 -44.56 32.42
C ASP A 297 -17.15 -44.21 30.95
N SER A 298 -16.18 -44.46 30.08
CA SER A 298 -16.38 -44.69 28.64
C SER A 298 -15.23 -45.57 28.16
N GLY A 299 -15.54 -46.84 27.87
CA GLY A 299 -14.57 -47.91 27.65
C GLY A 299 -13.45 -47.56 26.66
N PRO A 300 -12.17 -47.83 26.98
CA PRO A 300 -11.06 -47.40 26.16
C PRO A 300 -10.91 -48.29 24.92
N VAL A 301 -10.87 -47.67 23.74
CA VAL A 301 -10.15 -48.21 22.59
C VAL A 301 -8.67 -48.17 22.98
N ILE A 302 -8.10 -49.33 23.31
CA ILE A 302 -6.73 -49.43 23.79
C ILE A 302 -5.80 -49.33 22.59
N ASN A 303 -5.02 -48.25 22.51
CA ASN A 303 -3.90 -48.13 21.57
C ASN A 303 -2.97 -49.34 21.72
N ALA A 304 -2.60 -49.99 20.62
CA ALA A 304 -1.79 -51.21 20.60
C ALA A 304 -0.46 -51.06 21.38
N ASP A 305 0.11 -49.85 21.39
CA ASP A 305 1.33 -49.53 22.14
C ASP A 305 1.13 -49.53 23.67
N ARG A 306 -0.09 -49.22 24.13
CA ARG A 306 -0.46 -49.27 25.55
C ARG A 306 -0.75 -50.70 26.02
N GLN A 307 -1.16 -51.56 25.10
CA GLN A 307 -1.42 -52.99 25.36
C GLN A 307 -0.10 -53.77 25.52
N ARG A 308 0.94 -53.45 24.75
CA ARG A 308 2.28 -54.03 24.90
C ARG A 308 3.00 -53.65 26.21
N LEU A 309 2.70 -52.47 26.73
CA LEU A 309 3.17 -52.02 28.05
C LEU A 309 2.44 -52.72 29.21
N LEU A 310 1.24 -53.25 28.98
CA LEU A 310 0.46 -54.06 29.93
C LEU A 310 0.90 -55.53 29.94
N ASP A 311 1.48 -56.04 28.85
CA ASP A 311 2.02 -57.40 28.72
C ASP A 311 3.39 -57.61 29.41
N GLY A 312 3.87 -56.61 30.18
CA GLY A 312 5.02 -56.76 31.07
C GLY A 312 6.40 -56.59 30.42
N MET A 313 6.49 -55.96 29.26
CA MET A 313 7.79 -55.52 28.71
C MET A 313 8.31 -54.30 29.49
N ASP A 314 9.59 -54.31 29.89
CA ASP A 314 10.24 -53.15 30.49
C ASP A 314 10.08 -51.93 29.57
N ARG A 315 9.69 -50.79 30.14
CA ARG A 315 9.49 -49.52 29.40
C ARG A 315 10.72 -49.15 28.56
N GLU A 316 11.92 -49.40 29.09
CA GLU A 316 13.18 -49.19 28.36
C GLU A 316 13.35 -50.10 27.13
N LYS A 317 12.80 -51.32 27.15
CA LYS A 317 12.82 -52.23 25.99
C LYS A 317 11.79 -51.84 24.96
N ALA A 318 10.61 -51.37 25.39
CA ALA A 318 9.58 -50.85 24.50
C ALA A 318 10.04 -49.56 23.80
N ASP A 319 10.71 -48.66 24.54
CA ASP A 319 11.29 -47.43 23.99
C ASP A 319 12.43 -47.76 23.01
N ARG A 320 13.31 -48.74 23.34
CA ARG A 320 14.35 -49.21 22.40
C ARG A 320 13.77 -49.87 21.15
N GLU A 321 12.72 -50.68 21.26
CA GLU A 321 12.04 -51.26 20.09
C GLU A 321 11.34 -50.19 19.25
N TYR A 322 10.78 -49.16 19.89
CA TYR A 322 10.19 -48.02 19.22
C TYR A 322 11.24 -47.19 18.48
N ASP A 323 12.38 -46.92 19.11
CA ASP A 323 13.52 -46.21 18.49
C ASP A 323 14.13 -47.01 17.33
N VAL A 324 14.24 -48.33 17.48
CA VAL A 324 14.69 -49.22 16.39
C VAL A 324 13.68 -49.22 15.24
N ARG A 325 12.37 -49.26 15.52
CA ARG A 325 11.34 -49.17 14.47
C ARG A 325 11.28 -47.79 13.83
N MET A 326 11.48 -46.72 14.57
CA MET A 326 11.57 -45.36 14.03
C MET A 326 12.81 -45.20 13.15
N LYS A 327 13.96 -45.74 13.55
CA LYS A 327 15.15 -45.82 12.70
C LYS A 327 14.91 -46.68 11.48
N GLN A 328 14.23 -47.82 11.58
CA GLN A 328 13.86 -48.65 10.44
C GLN A 328 12.88 -47.94 9.49
N LEU A 329 11.89 -47.20 10.01
CA LEU A 329 10.95 -46.41 9.19
C LEU A 329 11.63 -45.20 8.53
N ALA A 330 12.62 -44.60 9.18
CA ALA A 330 13.44 -43.56 8.60
C ALA A 330 14.33 -44.11 7.46
N MET A 331 14.80 -45.35 7.58
CA MET A 331 15.61 -46.04 6.56
C MET A 331 14.75 -46.64 5.42
N ASP A 332 13.49 -47.02 5.67
CA ASP A 332 12.52 -47.55 4.69
C ASP A 332 11.45 -46.51 4.31
N ALA A 333 11.85 -45.23 4.25
CA ALA A 333 10.96 -44.15 3.84
C ALA A 333 10.70 -44.22 2.32
N ARG A 334 9.72 -45.04 1.93
CA ARG A 334 9.21 -45.05 0.54
C ARG A 334 8.58 -43.71 0.19
N ALA A 335 8.78 -43.27 -1.06
CA ALA A 335 8.23 -42.01 -1.55
C ALA A 335 6.70 -41.96 -1.36
N LYS A 336 6.21 -40.85 -0.80
CA LYS A 336 4.77 -40.60 -0.67
C LYS A 336 4.28 -39.91 -1.95
N PRO A 337 3.15 -40.35 -2.56
CA PRO A 337 2.56 -39.62 -3.68
C PRO A 337 2.23 -38.19 -3.24
N SER A 338 2.85 -37.20 -3.89
CA SER A 338 2.60 -35.77 -3.69
C SER A 338 1.24 -35.35 -4.21
N ASP A 339 0.80 -35.97 -5.30
CA ASP A 339 -0.32 -35.48 -6.09
C ASP A 339 -1.57 -36.37 -6.04
N LYS A 340 -2.72 -35.70 -6.07
CA LYS A 340 -4.02 -36.35 -6.20
C LYS A 340 -4.10 -37.05 -7.54
N THR A 341 -4.55 -38.31 -7.56
CA THR A 341 -4.84 -39.04 -8.81
C THR A 341 -5.99 -38.35 -9.56
N LEU A 342 -5.66 -37.67 -10.66
CA LEU A 342 -6.63 -37.02 -11.54
C LEU A 342 -7.34 -38.05 -12.42
N THR A 343 -8.63 -37.84 -12.68
CA THR A 343 -9.38 -38.66 -13.63
C THR A 343 -8.93 -38.37 -15.08
N ALA A 344 -9.09 -39.33 -15.99
CA ALA A 344 -8.72 -39.13 -17.40
C ALA A 344 -9.43 -37.92 -18.04
N GLU A 345 -10.70 -37.69 -17.68
CA GLU A 345 -11.46 -36.52 -18.17
C GLU A 345 -10.90 -35.20 -17.63
N GLU A 346 -10.48 -35.15 -16.38
CA GLU A 346 -9.85 -33.95 -15.79
C GLU A 346 -8.47 -33.67 -16.42
N LYS A 347 -7.67 -34.70 -16.73
CA LYS A 347 -6.41 -34.55 -17.46
C LYS A 347 -6.62 -33.92 -18.84
N VAL A 348 -7.56 -34.46 -19.62
CA VAL A 348 -7.92 -33.92 -20.94
C VAL A 348 -8.43 -32.48 -20.84
N GLN A 349 -9.21 -32.15 -19.80
CA GLN A 349 -9.68 -30.79 -19.60
C GLN A 349 -8.55 -29.82 -19.24
N LYS A 350 -7.62 -30.21 -18.38
CA LYS A 350 -6.44 -29.40 -18.04
C LYS A 350 -5.56 -29.17 -19.26
N GLU A 351 -5.28 -30.20 -20.05
CA GLU A 351 -4.55 -30.07 -21.31
C GLU A 351 -5.28 -29.15 -22.30
N ALA A 352 -6.60 -29.28 -22.42
CA ALA A 352 -7.38 -28.41 -23.29
C ALA A 352 -7.37 -26.94 -22.83
N GLN A 353 -7.38 -26.67 -21.53
CA GLN A 353 -7.24 -25.32 -20.97
C GLN A 353 -5.84 -24.76 -21.25
N ARG A 354 -4.81 -25.56 -21.00
CA ARG A 354 -3.42 -25.22 -21.26
C ARG A 354 -3.16 -24.89 -22.73
N LEU A 355 -3.69 -25.69 -23.66
CA LEU A 355 -3.58 -25.43 -25.11
C LEU A 355 -4.28 -24.13 -25.52
N LYS A 356 -5.43 -23.80 -24.91
CA LYS A 356 -6.12 -22.53 -25.14
C LYS A 356 -5.29 -21.35 -24.65
N GLU A 357 -4.74 -21.43 -23.43
CA GLU A 357 -3.91 -20.38 -22.86
C GLU A 357 -2.64 -20.15 -23.70
N LEU A 358 -1.97 -21.22 -24.13
CA LEU A 358 -0.80 -21.12 -25.02
C LEU A 358 -1.15 -20.49 -26.37
N GLU A 359 -2.31 -20.82 -26.95
CA GLU A 359 -2.79 -20.19 -28.18
C GLU A 359 -3.14 -18.71 -27.97
N GLU A 360 -3.72 -18.34 -26.84
CA GLU A 360 -3.98 -16.94 -26.48
C GLU A 360 -2.68 -16.15 -26.28
N LYS A 361 -1.72 -16.68 -25.52
CA LYS A 361 -0.37 -16.13 -25.35
C LYS A 361 0.34 -15.98 -26.69
N ARG A 362 0.20 -16.96 -27.60
CA ARG A 362 0.73 -16.88 -28.97
C ARG A 362 0.07 -15.76 -29.77
N GLN A 363 -1.25 -15.59 -29.68
CA GLN A 363 -1.96 -14.52 -30.37
C GLN A 363 -1.62 -13.13 -29.82
N LYS A 364 -1.45 -12.97 -28.50
CA LYS A 364 -0.95 -11.74 -27.85
C LYS A 364 0.42 -11.36 -28.40
N ARG A 365 1.37 -12.32 -28.43
CA ARG A 365 2.70 -12.12 -29.04
C ARG A 365 2.64 -11.76 -30.52
N MET A 366 1.71 -12.36 -31.27
CA MET A 366 1.52 -12.05 -32.69
C MET A 366 1.01 -10.61 -32.92
N ARG A 367 0.13 -10.11 -32.03
CA ARG A 367 -0.35 -8.72 -32.02
C ARG A 367 0.72 -7.73 -31.56
N GLY A 368 1.71 -8.19 -30.80
CA GLY A 368 2.75 -7.36 -30.19
C GLY A 368 2.29 -6.70 -28.89
N GLU A 369 1.32 -7.34 -28.22
CA GLU A 369 0.89 -6.97 -26.87
C GLU A 369 1.86 -7.55 -25.85
N ASP A 370 2.11 -6.83 -24.75
CA ASP A 370 2.96 -7.30 -23.67
C ASP A 370 2.33 -8.54 -23.03
N VAL A 371 3.06 -9.66 -23.08
CA VAL A 371 2.69 -10.87 -22.35
C VAL A 371 3.36 -10.77 -20.99
N SER A 372 2.69 -10.04 -20.09
CA SER A 372 2.99 -10.14 -18.67
C SER A 372 2.52 -11.51 -18.20
N ASP A 373 3.45 -12.34 -17.73
CA ASP A 373 3.13 -13.61 -17.05
C ASP A 373 2.51 -13.36 -15.65
N ASP A 374 2.54 -12.11 -15.17
CA ASP A 374 1.65 -11.71 -14.09
C ASP A 374 0.24 -11.55 -14.66
N GLU A 375 -0.60 -12.58 -14.49
CA GLU A 375 -2.04 -12.38 -14.37
C GLU A 375 -2.35 -11.57 -13.10
N ARG A 376 -1.90 -10.31 -13.06
CA ARG A 376 -2.70 -9.29 -12.39
C ARG A 376 -3.92 -9.12 -13.27
N THR A 377 -4.97 -9.86 -12.93
CA THR A 377 -6.33 -9.65 -13.41
C THR A 377 -6.56 -8.17 -13.64
N HIS A 378 -6.64 -7.77 -14.92
CA HIS A 378 -7.26 -6.51 -15.30
C HIS A 378 -8.75 -6.64 -14.93
N LYS A 379 -9.07 -6.40 -13.66
CA LYS A 379 -10.39 -5.86 -13.31
C LYS A 379 -10.51 -4.56 -14.08
N ASP A 380 -11.62 -4.41 -14.79
CA ASP A 380 -12.01 -3.24 -15.55
C ASP A 380 -11.64 -1.94 -14.83
N THR A 381 -10.48 -1.36 -15.15
CA THR A 381 -10.14 -0.01 -14.72
C THR A 381 -10.73 0.94 -15.75
N GLU A 382 -11.91 1.45 -15.42
CA GLU A 382 -12.32 2.78 -15.83
C GLU A 382 -11.13 3.72 -15.67
N THR A 383 -10.83 4.41 -16.76
CA THR A 383 -9.58 5.12 -16.95
C THR A 383 -9.60 6.41 -16.13
N GLN A 384 -9.05 6.36 -14.91
CA GLN A 384 -8.76 7.55 -14.12
C GLN A 384 -7.28 7.92 -14.33
N LEU A 385 -7.06 8.75 -15.35
CA LEU A 385 -5.78 9.41 -15.61
C LEU A 385 -5.55 10.50 -14.56
N GLY A 386 -4.47 10.41 -13.79
CA GLY A 386 -3.92 11.54 -13.05
C GLY A 386 -3.07 11.17 -11.85
N GLY A 387 -1.74 11.22 -12.02
CA GLY A 387 -0.77 11.17 -10.93
C GLY A 387 0.64 11.32 -11.48
N ASP A 388 1.11 12.56 -11.60
CA ASP A 388 2.56 12.86 -11.62
C ASP A 388 3.09 12.49 -10.22
N ASP A 389 3.65 11.31 -10.08
CA ASP A 389 4.57 11.01 -8.99
C ASP A 389 5.98 11.07 -9.55
N GLU A 390 6.74 12.06 -9.09
CA GLU A 390 8.18 12.13 -9.30
C GLU A 390 8.81 10.84 -8.75
N GLU A 391 9.24 9.95 -9.64
CA GLU A 391 10.13 8.84 -9.31
C GLU A 391 11.39 9.42 -8.66
N ILE A 392 11.49 9.27 -7.33
CA ILE A 392 12.75 9.45 -6.63
C ILE A 392 13.61 8.26 -7.04
N PRO A 393 14.73 8.46 -7.77
CA PRO A 393 15.60 7.35 -8.12
C PRO A 393 16.17 6.77 -6.83
N ASP A 394 16.00 5.46 -6.65
CA ASP A 394 16.53 4.71 -5.52
C ASP A 394 18.07 4.77 -5.53
N GLN A 395 18.63 5.67 -4.71
CA GLN A 395 20.06 5.95 -4.61
C GLN A 395 20.88 4.73 -4.10
N ALA A 396 20.21 3.67 -3.65
CA ALA A 396 20.87 2.41 -3.27
C ALA A 396 21.42 1.65 -4.49
N ALA A 397 20.85 1.82 -5.69
CA ALA A 397 21.30 1.13 -6.90
C ALA A 397 22.63 1.68 -7.48
N GLU A 398 22.97 2.94 -7.21
CA GLU A 398 24.21 3.58 -7.70
C GLU A 398 25.46 3.17 -6.89
N PHE A 399 25.26 2.63 -5.68
CA PHE A 399 26.35 2.22 -4.77
C PHE A 399 26.68 0.73 -4.77
N GLY A 400 26.10 -0.08 -5.68
CA GLY A 400 26.52 -1.46 -5.90
C GLY A 400 26.16 -2.46 -4.78
N PHE A 401 25.21 -2.14 -3.91
CA PHE A 401 24.69 -3.05 -2.89
C PHE A 401 23.38 -3.71 -3.35
N THR A 402 23.47 -4.59 -4.35
CA THR A 402 22.40 -5.56 -4.68
C THR A 402 23.03 -6.94 -4.83
N ASN A 403 23.30 -7.60 -3.71
CA ASN A 403 23.62 -9.02 -3.68
C ASN A 403 22.98 -9.63 -2.44
N SER A 404 21.66 -9.85 -2.52
CA SER A 404 20.94 -10.88 -1.75
C SER A 404 19.43 -10.71 -1.92
N LEU A 405 18.86 -11.18 -3.03
CA LEU A 405 17.51 -11.77 -3.04
C LEU A 405 17.50 -12.94 -4.03
N PRO A 406 16.70 -13.98 -3.73
CA PRO A 406 16.83 -15.29 -4.34
C PRO A 406 16.38 -15.25 -5.80
N ASN A 407 17.01 -16.08 -6.63
CA ASN A 407 16.46 -16.47 -7.92
C ASN A 407 15.07 -17.06 -7.68
N GLN A 408 14.01 -16.26 -7.86
CA GLN A 408 12.69 -16.81 -8.14
C GLN A 408 12.79 -17.50 -9.49
N LYS A 409 12.95 -18.82 -9.44
CA LYS A 409 12.90 -19.70 -10.59
C LYS A 409 11.53 -19.48 -11.24
N LEU A 410 11.53 -19.05 -12.50
CA LEU A 410 10.37 -19.09 -13.38
C LEU A 410 9.89 -20.55 -13.45
N GLU A 411 8.76 -20.87 -12.84
CA GLU A 411 7.98 -22.04 -13.19
C GLU A 411 7.53 -21.87 -14.65
N ARG A 412 7.97 -22.77 -15.51
CA ARG A 412 7.47 -22.90 -16.87
C ARG A 412 6.90 -24.29 -16.97
N ASP A 413 5.58 -24.38 -17.05
CA ASP A 413 4.87 -25.65 -17.17
C ASP A 413 5.37 -26.44 -18.39
N VAL A 414 5.76 -27.68 -18.15
CA VAL A 414 6.45 -28.59 -19.09
C VAL A 414 5.40 -29.44 -19.78
N GLN A 415 5.41 -29.50 -21.11
CA GLN A 415 4.45 -30.36 -21.81
C GLN A 415 4.89 -31.82 -21.62
N PRO A 416 4.00 -32.74 -21.22
CA PRO A 416 4.22 -34.15 -21.52
C PRO A 416 4.22 -34.29 -23.05
N ASP A 417 5.33 -34.77 -23.61
CA ASP A 417 5.45 -34.95 -25.05
C ASP A 417 4.65 -36.21 -25.45
N GLU A 418 3.74 -36.08 -26.43
CA GLU A 418 2.93 -37.19 -27.00
C GLU A 418 3.75 -38.20 -27.84
N ASP A 419 5.08 -38.06 -27.87
CA ASP A 419 6.00 -39.00 -28.54
C ASP A 419 6.83 -39.71 -27.46
N GLU A 420 6.18 -40.60 -26.72
CA GLU A 420 6.80 -41.57 -25.82
C GLU A 420 7.80 -42.41 -26.63
N PHE A 421 9.09 -42.26 -26.34
CA PHE A 421 10.12 -43.13 -26.89
C PHE A 421 9.94 -44.50 -26.23
N GLU A 422 9.38 -45.48 -26.95
CA GLU A 422 9.51 -46.89 -26.55
C GLU A 422 10.99 -47.22 -26.44
N PHE A 423 11.50 -47.34 -25.21
CA PHE A 423 12.85 -47.83 -24.94
C PHE A 423 12.81 -49.36 -24.82
N ASP A 424 13.83 -50.02 -25.36
CA ASP A 424 14.06 -51.45 -25.11
C ASP A 424 14.38 -51.65 -23.62
N ASP A 425 13.53 -52.38 -22.89
CA ASP A 425 13.59 -52.71 -21.45
C ASP A 425 14.88 -53.43 -20.98
N ASP A 426 15.87 -53.63 -21.85
CA ASP A 426 17.08 -54.42 -21.61
C ASP A 426 18.30 -53.56 -21.16
N LEU A 427 18.06 -52.29 -20.78
CA LEU A 427 19.12 -51.29 -20.53
C LEU A 427 19.51 -51.05 -19.05
N VAL A 428 18.89 -51.73 -18.08
CA VAL A 428 19.22 -51.59 -16.66
C VAL A 428 19.65 -52.93 -16.05
N ALA A 429 20.95 -53.05 -15.76
CA ALA A 429 21.49 -54.21 -15.05
C ALA A 429 21.03 -54.19 -13.59
N SER A 430 20.13 -55.10 -13.26
CA SER A 430 19.90 -55.55 -11.89
C SER A 430 21.12 -56.36 -11.41
N ASP A 431 21.42 -56.23 -10.11
CA ASP A 431 22.33 -57.06 -9.29
C ASP A 431 23.67 -56.43 -8.86
N SER A 432 23.75 -56.04 -7.58
CA SER A 432 24.74 -56.62 -6.66
C SER A 432 24.49 -56.15 -5.22
N GLU A 433 24.21 -57.13 -4.35
CA GLU A 433 24.32 -57.03 -2.89
C GLU A 433 25.72 -56.55 -2.49
N ALA A 434 25.80 -55.58 -1.58
CA ALA A 434 27.03 -55.28 -0.84
C ALA A 434 26.72 -54.93 0.62
N GLU A 435 27.24 -55.75 1.52
CA GLU A 435 27.24 -55.57 2.98
C GLU A 435 27.88 -54.22 3.38
N LEU A 436 27.19 -53.45 4.22
CA LEU A 436 27.70 -52.20 4.80
C LEU A 436 28.30 -52.46 6.19
N SER A 437 29.59 -52.19 6.32
CA SER A 437 30.30 -52.11 7.59
C SER A 437 30.18 -50.73 8.22
N ASP A 438 29.86 -50.77 9.52
CA ASP A 438 29.82 -49.73 10.55
C ASP A 438 31.00 -48.73 10.53
N ASP A 439 30.71 -47.43 10.43
CA ASP A 439 31.54 -46.37 11.05
C ASP A 439 30.70 -45.11 11.32
N GLU A 440 30.78 -44.62 12.55
CA GLU A 440 29.96 -43.54 13.09
C GLU A 440 30.60 -42.16 12.88
N SER A 441 29.79 -41.17 12.47
CA SER A 441 30.00 -39.78 12.88
C SER A 441 28.74 -38.91 12.74
N GLU A 442 28.18 -38.56 13.90
CA GLU A 442 27.46 -37.35 14.32
C GLU A 442 26.84 -36.42 13.24
N ALA A 443 25.51 -36.38 13.23
CA ALA A 443 24.68 -35.43 12.48
C ALA A 443 24.28 -34.24 13.36
N SER A 444 24.54 -33.03 12.88
CA SER A 444 23.93 -31.79 13.38
C SER A 444 22.68 -31.48 12.55
N ASP A 445 21.56 -31.43 13.25
CA ASP A 445 20.23 -31.10 12.78
C ASP A 445 20.11 -29.62 12.37
N GLY A 446 19.23 -29.35 11.41
CA GLY A 446 19.02 -28.03 10.79
C GLY A 446 17.96 -28.11 9.69
N ALA A 447 16.75 -28.53 10.09
CA ALA A 447 15.56 -28.53 9.24
C ALA A 447 15.03 -27.11 9.01
N ASP A 448 14.96 -26.70 7.74
CA ASP A 448 13.88 -25.84 7.23
C ASP A 448 13.46 -26.42 5.88
N GLY A 449 12.27 -27.03 5.88
CA GLY A 449 11.64 -27.60 4.69
C GLY A 449 10.90 -26.52 3.94
N ASP A 450 11.49 -26.02 2.87
CA ASP A 450 10.77 -25.25 1.85
C ASP A 450 10.30 -26.22 0.76
N ALA A 451 9.00 -26.16 0.45
CA ALA A 451 8.33 -27.07 -0.46
C ALA A 451 8.78 -26.81 -1.89
N ALA A 452 9.67 -27.67 -2.40
CA ALA A 452 10.01 -27.71 -3.81
C ALA A 452 8.81 -28.25 -4.60
N VAL A 453 8.16 -27.37 -5.36
CA VAL A 453 7.22 -27.75 -6.41
C VAL A 453 8.03 -28.51 -7.48
N GLU A 454 7.73 -29.81 -7.66
CA GLU A 454 8.42 -30.68 -8.62
C GLU A 454 8.04 -30.28 -10.05
N ASN A 455 9.05 -30.12 -10.92
CA ASN A 455 8.83 -29.87 -12.35
C ASN A 455 8.27 -31.13 -13.01
N GLU A 456 7.25 -31.01 -13.86
CA GLU A 456 6.74 -32.10 -14.74
C GLU A 456 7.82 -32.70 -15.70
N GLU A 457 9.07 -32.20 -15.67
CA GLU A 457 10.26 -32.83 -16.30
C GLU A 457 10.72 -34.10 -15.60
N ASP A 458 10.36 -34.30 -14.33
CA ASP A 458 10.79 -35.46 -13.53
C ASP A 458 10.04 -36.76 -13.90
N GLU A 459 8.94 -36.70 -14.65
CA GLU A 459 8.21 -37.88 -15.14
C GLU A 459 8.99 -38.59 -16.27
N PHE A 460 9.59 -37.82 -17.20
CA PHE A 460 10.43 -38.36 -18.28
C PHE A 460 11.66 -39.12 -17.76
N VAL A 461 12.20 -38.73 -16.60
CA VAL A 461 13.39 -39.36 -16.02
C VAL A 461 13.02 -40.50 -15.06
N LYS A 462 11.89 -40.40 -14.32
CA LYS A 462 11.34 -41.49 -13.49
C LYS A 462 10.93 -42.71 -14.33
N GLU A 463 10.39 -42.48 -15.52
CA GLU A 463 9.99 -43.56 -16.43
C GLU A 463 11.20 -44.22 -17.11
N VAL A 464 12.25 -43.45 -17.42
CA VAL A 464 13.51 -43.94 -18.01
C VAL A 464 14.41 -44.71 -17.02
N LEU A 465 14.31 -44.45 -15.71
CA LEU A 465 15.19 -45.06 -14.69
C LEU A 465 14.53 -46.16 -13.85
N GLY A 466 13.21 -46.36 -13.98
CA GLY A 466 12.45 -47.27 -13.11
C GLY A 466 12.38 -46.78 -11.65
N PRO A 467 11.42 -47.29 -10.86
CA PRO A 467 11.10 -46.74 -9.54
C PRO A 467 12.12 -47.03 -8.42
N GLU A 468 13.27 -47.65 -8.70
CA GLU A 468 14.15 -48.27 -7.70
C GLU A 468 15.56 -47.66 -7.60
N VAL A 469 15.81 -46.45 -8.11
CA VAL A 469 17.10 -45.76 -7.88
C VAL A 469 16.91 -44.32 -7.45
N SER A 470 16.57 -44.12 -6.17
CA SER A 470 16.77 -42.84 -5.50
C SER A 470 17.15 -43.05 -4.04
N THR A 471 18.45 -43.24 -3.80
CA THR A 471 19.23 -42.57 -2.73
C THR A 471 20.62 -43.19 -2.65
N GLY A 472 21.65 -42.36 -2.88
CA GLY A 472 23.03 -42.73 -2.57
C GLY A 472 24.04 -42.30 -3.63
N ALA A 473 24.66 -41.13 -3.44
CA ALA A 473 25.98 -40.87 -4.00
C ALA A 473 26.72 -39.79 -3.20
N ASN A 474 27.51 -40.25 -2.24
CA ASN A 474 28.66 -39.53 -1.71
C ASN A 474 29.68 -39.26 -2.83
N THR A 475 30.20 -38.03 -2.90
CA THR A 475 31.29 -37.66 -3.79
C THR A 475 32.64 -37.93 -3.12
N SER A 476 33.14 -39.17 -3.19
CA SER A 476 34.55 -39.44 -2.97
C SER A 476 35.29 -39.56 -4.31
N THR A 477 36.21 -38.62 -4.52
CA THR A 477 37.48 -38.78 -5.26
C THR A 477 37.44 -39.37 -6.68
N LEU A 478 37.82 -38.52 -7.65
CA LEU A 478 38.33 -38.87 -8.98
C LEU A 478 39.26 -40.11 -8.91
N GLY A 479 38.79 -41.26 -9.38
CA GLY A 479 39.59 -42.47 -9.53
C GLY A 479 38.79 -43.61 -10.13
N GLU A 480 39.10 -43.97 -11.38
CA GLU A 480 38.73 -45.20 -12.10
C GLU A 480 37.24 -45.60 -12.15
N ARG A 481 36.49 -45.01 -13.09
CA ARG A 481 35.19 -45.56 -13.52
C ARG A 481 35.41 -46.75 -14.46
N ARG A 482 34.84 -47.90 -14.08
CA ARG A 482 34.90 -49.18 -14.82
C ARG A 482 34.35 -49.01 -16.24
N SER A 483 35.19 -49.27 -17.24
CA SER A 483 34.82 -49.38 -18.65
C SER A 483 34.03 -50.65 -18.91
N GLY A 484 32.73 -50.68 -18.59
CA GLY A 484 31.81 -51.69 -19.12
C GLY A 484 31.26 -51.23 -20.47
N THR A 485 31.33 -52.07 -21.50
CA THR A 485 30.61 -51.87 -22.77
C THR A 485 29.32 -52.68 -22.76
N ASP A 486 28.21 -52.09 -23.18
CA ASP A 486 26.95 -52.79 -23.42
C ASP A 486 27.10 -53.91 -24.48
N ALA A 487 26.11 -54.80 -24.58
CA ALA A 487 25.99 -55.79 -25.65
C ALA A 487 26.05 -55.17 -27.08
N SER A 488 25.78 -53.87 -27.18
CA SER A 488 25.82 -53.08 -28.42
C SER A 488 27.18 -52.37 -28.67
N GLY A 489 28.17 -52.53 -27.79
CA GLY A 489 29.52 -51.96 -27.93
C GLY A 489 29.68 -50.47 -27.54
N LEU A 490 28.67 -49.86 -26.90
CA LEU A 490 28.74 -48.50 -26.36
C LEU A 490 29.21 -48.51 -24.89
N SER A 491 29.81 -47.42 -24.41
CA SER A 491 30.14 -47.29 -22.99
C SER A 491 28.94 -46.82 -22.19
N TYR A 492 28.78 -47.33 -20.96
CA TYR A 492 27.72 -46.89 -20.05
C TYR A 492 27.92 -45.46 -19.53
N THR A 493 29.17 -45.01 -19.38
CA THR A 493 29.49 -43.67 -18.87
C THR A 493 30.25 -42.84 -19.89
N TYR A 494 29.80 -41.60 -20.12
CA TYR A 494 30.47 -40.62 -20.96
C TYR A 494 30.81 -39.36 -20.13
N PRO A 495 31.95 -38.70 -20.37
CA PRO A 495 32.18 -37.36 -19.83
C PRO A 495 31.24 -36.34 -20.52
N CYS A 496 30.72 -35.35 -19.78
CA CYS A 496 29.90 -34.28 -20.36
C CYS A 496 30.76 -33.38 -21.26
N PRO A 497 30.52 -33.30 -22.57
CA PRO A 497 31.29 -32.46 -23.47
C PRO A 497 30.81 -31.01 -23.38
N ARG A 498 31.70 -30.09 -23.04
CA ARG A 498 31.39 -28.65 -22.91
C ARG A 498 31.62 -27.88 -24.21
N SER A 499 32.38 -28.46 -25.14
CA SER A 499 32.69 -27.85 -26.42
C SER A 499 32.41 -28.80 -27.58
N HIS A 500 32.23 -28.24 -28.78
CA HIS A 500 32.03 -29.05 -29.98
C HIS A 500 33.22 -29.99 -30.26
N ALA A 501 34.45 -29.58 -29.94
CA ALA A 501 35.64 -30.40 -30.09
C ALA A 501 35.61 -31.63 -29.16
N GLU A 502 35.26 -31.43 -27.89
CA GLU A 502 35.10 -32.52 -26.92
C GLU A 502 33.98 -33.48 -27.33
N LEU A 503 32.88 -32.95 -27.88
CA LEU A 503 31.78 -33.78 -28.38
C LEU A 503 32.22 -34.66 -29.56
N LEU A 504 33.03 -34.14 -30.48
CA LEU A 504 33.59 -34.94 -31.56
C LEU A 504 34.54 -36.03 -31.04
N ASP A 505 35.33 -35.74 -29.99
CA ASP A 505 36.21 -36.74 -29.37
C ASP A 505 35.45 -37.89 -28.71
N VAL A 506 34.26 -37.61 -28.15
CA VAL A 506 33.37 -38.63 -27.57
C VAL A 506 32.68 -39.46 -28.67
N VAL A 507 32.35 -38.84 -29.81
CA VAL A 507 31.54 -39.46 -30.87
C VAL A 507 32.38 -40.15 -31.95
N LYS A 508 33.69 -39.88 -32.05
CA LYS A 508 34.56 -40.38 -33.14
C LYS A 508 34.52 -41.90 -33.38
N ASP A 509 34.33 -42.69 -32.32
CA ASP A 509 34.35 -44.15 -32.34
C ASP A 509 32.93 -44.76 -32.36
N VAL A 510 31.88 -43.92 -32.40
CA VAL A 510 30.48 -44.31 -32.31
C VAL A 510 29.82 -44.25 -33.70
N PRO A 511 29.06 -45.28 -34.13
CA PRO A 511 28.30 -45.22 -35.37
C PRO A 511 27.19 -44.16 -35.28
N ALA A 512 26.95 -43.43 -36.38
CA ALA A 512 26.05 -42.28 -36.42
C ALA A 512 24.62 -42.56 -35.93
N GLU A 513 24.11 -43.78 -36.11
CA GLU A 513 22.78 -44.20 -35.67
C GLU A 513 22.64 -44.28 -34.14
N LYS A 514 23.75 -44.54 -33.43
CA LYS A 514 23.79 -44.67 -31.97
C LYS A 514 24.12 -43.35 -31.24
N LEU A 515 24.33 -42.27 -31.99
CA LEU A 515 24.62 -40.94 -31.44
C LEU A 515 23.50 -40.46 -30.50
N THR A 516 22.25 -40.77 -30.83
CA THR A 516 21.09 -40.35 -30.03
C THR A 516 21.05 -41.04 -28.69
N THR A 517 21.38 -42.33 -28.62
CA THR A 517 21.56 -43.07 -27.37
C THR A 517 22.68 -42.48 -26.51
N VAL A 518 23.79 -42.04 -27.12
CA VAL A 518 24.87 -41.37 -26.39
C VAL A 518 24.39 -40.03 -25.80
N ILE A 519 23.66 -39.22 -26.57
CA ILE A 519 23.07 -37.97 -26.08
C ILE A 519 22.10 -38.22 -24.93
N GLN A 520 21.25 -39.25 -25.02
CA GLN A 520 20.34 -39.65 -23.96
C GLN A 520 21.10 -40.04 -22.68
N ARG A 521 22.16 -40.86 -22.79
CA ARG A 521 23.00 -41.24 -21.64
C ARG A 521 23.68 -40.04 -21.00
N VAL A 522 24.22 -39.11 -21.79
CA VAL A 522 24.82 -37.88 -21.27
C VAL A 522 23.78 -37.01 -20.54
N ARG A 523 22.57 -36.86 -21.10
CA ARG A 523 21.48 -36.12 -20.45
C ARG A 523 21.06 -36.74 -19.12
N ALA A 524 20.98 -38.08 -19.05
CA ALA A 524 20.64 -38.79 -17.82
C ALA A 524 21.75 -38.67 -16.75
N LEU A 525 23.02 -38.87 -17.13
CA LEU A 525 24.17 -38.81 -16.22
C LEU A 525 24.41 -37.42 -15.64
N TYR A 526 24.07 -36.37 -16.38
CA TYR A 526 24.29 -34.97 -15.99
C TYR A 526 22.97 -34.21 -15.78
N HIS A 527 21.90 -34.88 -15.36
CA HIS A 527 20.65 -34.21 -15.05
C HIS A 527 20.83 -33.19 -13.90
N PRO A 528 20.18 -32.01 -13.94
CA PRO A 528 20.31 -30.99 -12.89
C PRO A 528 19.85 -31.44 -11.51
N SER A 529 18.94 -32.41 -11.41
CA SER A 529 18.47 -32.94 -10.11
C SER A 529 19.55 -33.73 -9.36
N LEU A 530 20.55 -34.28 -10.06
CA LEU A 530 21.63 -35.04 -9.44
C LEU A 530 22.68 -34.14 -8.78
N SER A 531 22.95 -32.97 -9.36
CA SER A 531 23.89 -31.99 -8.83
C SER A 531 23.67 -30.62 -9.46
N ALA A 532 23.70 -29.56 -8.64
CA ALA A 532 23.58 -28.18 -9.11
C ALA A 532 24.68 -27.78 -10.11
N ALA A 533 25.89 -28.34 -9.98
CA ALA A 533 27.01 -28.08 -10.89
C ALA A 533 26.79 -28.65 -12.32
N ASN A 534 25.87 -29.61 -12.47
CA ASN A 534 25.54 -30.17 -13.76
C ASN A 534 24.75 -29.19 -14.63
N LYS A 535 24.09 -28.19 -14.04
CA LYS A 535 23.30 -27.18 -14.78
C LYS A 535 24.18 -26.40 -15.78
N GLU A 536 25.36 -25.96 -15.34
CA GLU A 536 26.31 -25.25 -16.21
C GLU A 536 26.88 -26.17 -17.29
N SER A 537 27.25 -27.40 -16.91
CA SER A 537 27.81 -28.37 -17.86
C SER A 537 26.79 -28.76 -18.95
N MET A 538 25.51 -28.88 -18.57
CA MET A 538 24.41 -29.17 -19.51
C MET A 538 24.06 -27.97 -20.40
N ALA A 539 24.18 -26.75 -19.87
CA ALA A 539 24.07 -25.52 -20.66
C ALA A 539 25.13 -25.48 -21.77
N ASP A 540 26.41 -25.68 -21.41
CA ASP A 540 27.52 -25.73 -22.37
C ASP A 540 27.34 -26.85 -23.40
N PHE A 541 26.93 -28.05 -22.95
CA PHE A 541 26.62 -29.18 -23.82
C PHE A 541 25.50 -28.85 -24.82
N SER A 542 24.44 -28.18 -24.37
CA SER A 542 23.33 -27.78 -25.24
C SER A 542 23.78 -26.81 -26.34
N ALA A 543 24.70 -25.89 -26.03
CA ALA A 543 25.31 -25.00 -27.01
C ALA A 543 26.23 -25.76 -27.99
N ALA A 544 27.03 -26.71 -27.50
CA ALA A 544 27.88 -27.57 -28.33
C ALA A 544 27.06 -28.46 -29.28
N LEU A 545 25.87 -28.91 -28.87
CA LEU A 545 24.93 -29.66 -29.72
C LEU A 545 24.38 -28.82 -30.88
N VAL A 546 24.13 -27.52 -30.68
CA VAL A 546 23.71 -26.61 -31.77
C VAL A 546 24.81 -26.45 -32.83
N GLU A 547 26.07 -26.38 -32.41
CA GLU A 547 27.22 -26.36 -33.32
C GLU A 547 27.38 -27.71 -34.03
N HIS A 548 27.22 -28.82 -33.29
CA HIS A 548 27.28 -30.16 -33.86
C HIS A 548 26.19 -30.41 -34.90
N LEU A 549 24.98 -29.88 -34.70
CA LEU A 549 23.91 -29.92 -35.69
C LEU A 549 24.33 -29.32 -37.05
N GLY A 550 25.02 -28.17 -37.00
CA GLY A 550 25.57 -27.53 -38.20
C GLY A 550 26.63 -28.41 -38.88
N TRP A 551 27.55 -28.95 -38.09
CA TRP A 551 28.60 -29.86 -38.55
C TRP A 551 28.05 -31.16 -39.15
N MET A 552 27.03 -31.77 -38.56
CA MET A 552 26.41 -33.01 -39.04
C MET A 552 25.83 -32.84 -40.44
N ALA A 553 25.16 -31.71 -40.68
CA ALA A 553 24.57 -31.40 -41.97
C ALA A 553 25.65 -31.08 -43.03
N ASP A 554 26.74 -30.41 -42.66
CA ASP A 554 27.87 -30.14 -43.57
C ASP A 554 28.60 -31.44 -43.98
N ASN A 555 28.64 -32.44 -43.11
CA ASN A 555 29.23 -33.76 -43.40
C ASN A 555 28.23 -34.79 -43.96
N ALA A 556 27.01 -34.37 -44.31
CA ALA A 556 25.97 -35.20 -44.91
C ALA A 556 25.61 -36.47 -44.09
N GLN A 557 25.53 -36.32 -42.76
CA GLN A 557 25.03 -37.37 -41.88
C GLN A 557 23.55 -37.72 -42.19
N PRO A 558 23.05 -38.91 -41.80
CA PRO A 558 21.67 -39.31 -42.07
C PRO A 558 20.64 -38.31 -41.50
N LEU A 559 19.69 -37.91 -42.34
CA LEU A 559 18.62 -36.97 -41.96
C LEU A 559 17.79 -37.40 -40.74
N PRO A 560 17.46 -38.70 -40.54
CA PRO A 560 16.72 -39.13 -39.35
C PRO A 560 17.47 -38.82 -38.04
N VAL A 561 18.79 -38.98 -38.03
CA VAL A 561 19.63 -38.69 -36.85
C VAL A 561 19.65 -37.19 -36.59
N ILE A 562 19.77 -36.37 -37.64
CA ILE A 562 19.70 -34.90 -37.54
C ILE A 562 18.35 -34.46 -36.94
N GLU A 563 17.24 -35.07 -37.37
CA GLU A 563 15.91 -34.79 -36.82
C GLU A 563 15.81 -35.15 -35.34
N GLN A 564 16.29 -36.33 -34.94
CA GLN A 564 16.30 -36.74 -33.52
C GLN A 564 17.15 -35.80 -32.66
N VAL A 565 18.29 -35.32 -33.16
CA VAL A 565 19.10 -34.30 -32.47
C VAL A 565 18.34 -32.96 -32.36
N MET A 566 17.60 -32.55 -33.40
CA MET A 566 16.73 -31.36 -33.30
C MET A 566 15.64 -31.51 -32.24
N ARG A 567 15.06 -32.72 -32.07
CA ARG A 567 14.08 -33.01 -31.01
C ARG A 567 14.71 -32.93 -29.62
N HIS A 568 15.90 -33.50 -29.43
CA HIS A 568 16.63 -33.35 -28.16
C HIS A 568 16.98 -31.88 -27.84
N LEU A 569 17.37 -31.10 -28.86
CA LEU A 569 17.59 -29.66 -28.72
C LEU A 569 16.30 -28.90 -28.38
N HIS A 570 15.15 -29.29 -28.93
CA HIS A 570 13.86 -28.70 -28.58
C HIS A 570 13.53 -28.95 -27.10
N SER A 571 13.68 -30.19 -26.62
CA SER A 571 13.50 -30.52 -25.20
C SER A 571 14.44 -29.70 -24.30
N LEU A 572 15.74 -29.62 -24.63
CA LEU A 572 16.70 -28.80 -23.87
C LEU A 572 16.46 -27.29 -23.97
N SER A 573 15.76 -26.81 -25.01
CA SER A 573 15.45 -25.38 -25.14
C SER A 573 14.38 -24.89 -24.17
N ARG A 574 13.58 -25.80 -23.58
CA ARG A 574 12.64 -25.47 -22.51
C ARG A 574 13.40 -25.10 -21.22
N THR A 575 14.46 -25.84 -20.90
CA THR A 575 15.30 -25.63 -19.70
C THR A 575 16.39 -24.57 -19.90
N TYR A 576 17.04 -24.54 -21.08
CA TYR A 576 18.19 -23.68 -21.40
C TYR A 576 17.95 -22.77 -22.63
N PRO A 577 16.89 -21.92 -22.64
CA PRO A 577 16.54 -21.11 -23.80
C PRO A 577 17.60 -20.05 -24.15
N THR A 578 18.32 -19.53 -23.15
CA THR A 578 19.33 -18.46 -23.33
C THR A 578 20.54 -18.97 -24.11
N GLU A 579 21.18 -20.04 -23.64
CA GLU A 579 22.43 -20.56 -24.21
C GLU A 579 22.22 -21.11 -25.61
N ILE A 580 21.13 -21.86 -25.82
CA ILE A 580 20.74 -22.36 -27.13
C ILE A 580 20.44 -21.18 -28.07
N GLY A 581 19.77 -20.15 -27.55
CA GLY A 581 19.47 -18.94 -28.31
C GLY A 581 20.71 -18.18 -28.75
N GLU A 582 21.70 -18.03 -27.88
CA GLU A 582 22.99 -17.42 -28.19
C GLU A 582 23.78 -18.25 -29.20
N ALA A 583 23.79 -19.58 -29.07
CA ALA A 583 24.43 -20.48 -30.02
C ALA A 583 23.83 -20.35 -31.44
N PHE A 584 22.50 -20.33 -31.56
CA PHE A 584 21.84 -20.07 -32.85
C PHE A 584 22.17 -18.68 -33.39
N ARG A 585 22.24 -17.65 -32.54
CA ARG A 585 22.63 -16.29 -32.97
C ARG A 585 24.08 -16.25 -33.48
N ARG A 586 25.01 -16.97 -32.85
CA ARG A 586 26.40 -17.12 -33.33
C ARG A 586 26.43 -17.78 -34.71
N GLY A 587 25.65 -18.85 -34.91
CA GLY A 587 25.49 -19.51 -36.22
C GLY A 587 24.95 -18.56 -37.30
N LEU A 588 23.87 -17.84 -37.00
CA LEU A 588 23.27 -16.86 -37.92
C LEU A 588 24.23 -15.69 -38.25
N ALA A 589 24.99 -15.20 -37.26
CA ALA A 589 25.99 -14.17 -37.48
C ALA A 589 27.12 -14.66 -38.40
N ALA A 590 27.56 -15.92 -38.25
CA ALA A 590 28.55 -16.52 -39.14
C ALA A 590 28.00 -16.68 -40.57
N PHE A 591 26.75 -17.10 -40.73
CA PHE A 591 26.06 -17.13 -42.03
C PHE A 591 26.00 -15.72 -42.66
N GLN A 592 25.67 -14.69 -41.87
CA GLN A 592 25.62 -13.31 -42.34
C GLN A 592 26.96 -12.82 -42.92
N GLN A 593 28.07 -13.18 -42.27
CA GLN A 593 29.43 -12.80 -42.69
C GLN A 593 29.84 -13.53 -43.97
N ARG A 594 29.55 -14.83 -44.08
CA ARG A 594 29.87 -15.62 -45.28
C ARG A 594 29.01 -15.22 -46.50
N GLY A 595 27.75 -14.85 -46.27
CA GLY A 595 26.82 -14.43 -47.32
C GLY A 595 26.30 -15.55 -48.24
N GLN A 596 26.76 -16.79 -48.08
CA GLN A 596 26.24 -17.98 -48.76
C GLN A 596 25.90 -19.07 -47.72
N PRO A 597 24.73 -19.73 -47.83
CA PRO A 597 24.29 -20.72 -46.86
C PRO A 597 25.02 -22.04 -47.09
N THR A 598 25.55 -22.63 -46.01
CA THR A 598 26.01 -24.02 -45.99
C THR A 598 24.83 -24.97 -45.70
N PRO A 599 24.96 -26.28 -45.97
CA PRO A 599 23.99 -27.28 -45.49
C PRO A 599 23.70 -27.18 -43.98
N GLY A 600 24.72 -26.89 -43.17
CA GLY A 600 24.60 -26.58 -41.75
C GLY A 600 23.69 -25.41 -41.44
N ASP A 601 23.86 -24.28 -42.13
CA ASP A 601 22.99 -23.11 -41.96
C ASP A 601 21.54 -23.43 -42.30
N LEU A 602 21.32 -24.22 -43.35
CA LEU A 602 19.99 -24.67 -43.76
C LEU A 602 19.33 -25.57 -42.70
N ALA A 603 20.10 -26.47 -42.08
CA ALA A 603 19.65 -27.31 -40.97
C ALA A 603 19.30 -26.47 -39.73
N GLN A 604 20.13 -25.48 -39.38
CA GLN A 604 19.86 -24.57 -38.28
C GLN A 604 18.59 -23.74 -38.52
N LEU A 605 18.37 -23.22 -39.74
CA LEU A 605 17.14 -22.51 -40.09
C LEU A 605 15.89 -23.39 -39.97
N THR A 606 16.00 -24.69 -40.28
CA THR A 606 14.90 -25.65 -40.04
C THR A 606 14.68 -25.94 -38.56
N ALA A 607 15.75 -26.08 -37.77
CA ALA A 607 15.65 -26.29 -36.32
C ALA A 607 14.98 -25.09 -35.64
N ILE A 608 15.38 -23.86 -35.98
CA ILE A 608 14.77 -22.63 -35.46
C ILE A 608 13.26 -22.60 -35.74
N SER A 609 12.82 -23.09 -36.90
CA SER A 609 11.38 -23.14 -37.28
C SER A 609 10.55 -24.13 -36.47
N SER A 610 11.20 -25.13 -35.87
CA SER A 610 10.56 -26.18 -35.08
C SER A 610 10.62 -25.88 -33.59
N ILE A 611 11.73 -25.29 -33.13
CA ILE A 611 11.99 -24.99 -31.72
C ILE A 611 11.27 -23.70 -31.29
N TYR A 612 11.32 -22.66 -32.12
CA TYR A 612 10.82 -21.34 -31.75
C TYR A 612 9.51 -20.97 -32.46
N PRO A 613 8.64 -20.19 -31.80
CA PRO A 613 7.39 -19.71 -32.36
C PRO A 613 7.66 -18.70 -33.50
N THR A 614 7.25 -19.04 -34.72
CA THR A 614 7.44 -18.17 -35.89
C THR A 614 6.32 -17.14 -36.09
N SER A 615 5.32 -17.14 -35.21
CA SER A 615 4.15 -16.25 -35.33
C SER A 615 4.31 -14.88 -34.68
N ASP A 616 5.31 -14.73 -33.83
CA ASP A 616 5.46 -13.60 -32.92
C ASP A 616 5.71 -12.28 -33.67
N HIS A 617 5.39 -11.17 -33.02
CA HIS A 617 5.57 -9.85 -33.63
C HIS A 617 7.04 -9.56 -33.94
N TRP A 618 7.88 -9.83 -32.94
CA TRP A 618 9.33 -9.74 -32.98
C TRP A 618 9.90 -10.84 -32.08
N HIS A 619 10.97 -11.50 -32.53
CA HIS A 619 11.63 -12.56 -31.79
C HIS A 619 13.14 -12.52 -32.04
N GLN A 620 13.93 -12.66 -30.99
CA GLN A 620 15.39 -12.44 -31.01
C GLN A 620 16.15 -13.33 -31.99
N ILE A 621 15.69 -14.58 -32.23
CA ILE A 621 16.34 -15.55 -33.12
C ILE A 621 15.62 -15.66 -34.47
N VAL A 622 14.29 -15.87 -34.46
CA VAL A 622 13.46 -16.02 -35.66
C VAL A 622 13.50 -14.80 -36.57
N THR A 623 13.47 -13.57 -36.02
CA THR A 623 13.48 -12.35 -36.85
C THR A 623 14.84 -12.15 -37.58
N PRO A 624 16.01 -12.36 -36.95
CA PRO A 624 17.27 -12.43 -37.69
C PRO A 624 17.32 -13.56 -38.72
N ALA A 625 16.83 -14.76 -38.39
CA ALA A 625 16.79 -15.88 -39.34
C ALA A 625 16.02 -15.52 -40.61
N ILE A 626 14.82 -14.96 -40.46
CA ILE A 626 13.97 -14.63 -41.61
C ILE A 626 14.51 -13.47 -42.45
N THR A 627 15.13 -12.48 -41.81
CA THR A 627 15.76 -11.35 -42.52
C THR A 627 16.99 -11.79 -43.28
N LEU A 628 17.77 -12.76 -42.77
CA LEU A 628 18.89 -13.36 -43.50
C LEU A 628 18.42 -14.17 -44.71
N MET A 629 17.35 -14.97 -44.56
CA MET A 629 16.75 -15.68 -45.70
C MET A 629 16.25 -14.71 -46.78
N ALA A 630 15.53 -13.65 -46.38
CA ALA A 630 15.05 -12.61 -47.29
C ALA A 630 16.21 -11.88 -47.98
N ARG A 631 17.27 -11.51 -47.23
CA ARG A 631 18.49 -10.91 -47.78
C ARG A 631 19.11 -11.80 -48.84
N TRP A 632 19.32 -13.08 -48.54
CA TRP A 632 19.90 -14.01 -49.51
C TRP A 632 19.05 -14.17 -50.77
N LEU A 633 17.73 -14.31 -50.62
CA LEU A 633 16.79 -14.41 -51.75
C LEU A 633 16.82 -13.16 -52.62
N SER A 634 16.93 -11.96 -52.01
CA SER A 634 16.97 -10.69 -52.74
C SER A 634 18.24 -10.49 -53.58
N LEU A 635 19.39 -10.94 -53.07
CA LEU A 635 20.70 -10.77 -53.71
C LEU A 635 20.99 -11.82 -54.80
N ASN A 636 20.30 -12.97 -54.75
CA ASN A 636 20.52 -14.08 -55.68
C ASN A 636 19.41 -14.25 -56.72
N VAL A 637 18.56 -13.23 -56.91
CA VAL A 637 17.52 -13.25 -57.95
C VAL A 637 18.14 -13.40 -59.35
N PRO A 638 17.70 -14.37 -60.17
CA PRO A 638 18.18 -14.53 -61.54
C PRO A 638 17.90 -13.28 -62.38
N THR A 639 18.93 -12.77 -63.05
CA THR A 639 18.86 -11.60 -63.95
C THR A 639 19.53 -11.95 -65.28
N ALA A 640 19.23 -11.23 -66.35
CA ALA A 640 19.84 -11.47 -67.67
C ALA A 640 21.39 -11.47 -67.66
N SER A 641 22.01 -10.70 -66.76
CA SER A 641 23.47 -10.64 -66.58
C SER A 641 24.04 -11.70 -65.62
N LYS A 642 23.22 -12.32 -64.75
CA LYS A 642 23.63 -13.33 -63.77
C LYS A 642 22.67 -14.53 -63.87
N PRO A 643 22.98 -15.53 -64.72
CA PRO A 643 22.13 -16.71 -64.88
C PRO A 643 22.09 -17.55 -63.61
N ALA A 644 20.96 -18.21 -63.35
CA ALA A 644 20.77 -19.01 -62.17
C ALA A 644 21.64 -20.28 -62.23
N THR A 645 22.51 -20.47 -61.25
CA THR A 645 23.28 -21.72 -61.09
C THR A 645 22.35 -22.80 -60.51
N ALA A 646 22.54 -24.07 -60.88
CA ALA A 646 21.72 -25.18 -60.38
C ALA A 646 21.65 -25.21 -58.85
N GLN A 647 22.76 -24.94 -58.16
CA GLN A 647 22.82 -24.86 -56.70
C GLN A 647 21.98 -23.71 -56.14
N THR A 648 22.02 -22.52 -56.76
CA THR A 648 21.20 -21.37 -56.36
C THR A 648 19.70 -21.61 -56.54
N LEU A 649 19.32 -22.41 -57.54
CA LEU A 649 17.92 -22.79 -57.76
C LEU A 649 17.42 -23.76 -56.68
N LYS A 650 18.25 -24.73 -56.28
CA LYS A 650 17.92 -25.70 -55.22
C LYS A 650 17.82 -25.01 -53.85
N THR A 651 18.85 -24.27 -53.47
CA THR A 651 18.92 -23.53 -52.20
C THR A 651 17.80 -22.49 -52.10
N GLY A 652 17.53 -21.75 -53.17
CA GLY A 652 16.42 -20.80 -53.21
C GLY A 652 15.03 -21.46 -53.12
N ALA A 653 14.83 -22.63 -53.75
CA ALA A 653 13.59 -23.38 -53.61
C ALA A 653 13.35 -23.79 -52.14
N PHE A 654 14.40 -24.26 -51.48
CA PHE A 654 14.36 -24.67 -50.08
C PHE A 654 14.11 -23.48 -49.14
N LEU A 655 14.83 -22.37 -49.31
CA LEU A 655 14.63 -21.16 -48.50
C LEU A 655 13.24 -20.57 -48.68
N VAL A 656 12.66 -20.59 -49.88
CA VAL A 656 11.28 -20.16 -50.10
C VAL A 656 10.29 -21.10 -49.38
N ALA A 657 10.52 -22.41 -49.40
CA ALA A 657 9.68 -23.36 -48.68
C ALA A 657 9.75 -23.13 -47.15
N ILE A 658 10.94 -22.85 -46.61
CA ILE A 658 11.12 -22.47 -45.21
C ILE A 658 10.43 -21.14 -44.90
N CYS A 659 10.61 -20.12 -45.72
CA CYS A 659 9.91 -18.85 -45.58
C CYS A 659 8.38 -19.05 -45.61
N ALA A 660 7.85 -19.96 -46.42
CA ALA A 660 6.42 -20.29 -46.37
C ALA A 660 6.05 -20.97 -45.04
N LYS A 661 6.89 -21.88 -44.53
CA LYS A 661 6.71 -22.57 -43.24
C LYS A 661 6.67 -21.58 -42.06
N TYR A 662 7.62 -20.65 -41.99
CA TYR A 662 7.66 -19.61 -40.95
C TYR A 662 6.38 -18.75 -40.94
N GLN A 663 5.76 -18.56 -42.10
CA GLN A 663 4.61 -17.66 -42.30
C GLN A 663 3.26 -18.35 -42.20
N LEU A 664 3.22 -19.68 -41.97
CA LEU A 664 1.97 -20.45 -41.96
C LEU A 664 0.92 -19.84 -41.01
N LEU A 665 1.35 -19.50 -39.78
CA LEU A 665 0.47 -18.92 -38.76
C LEU A 665 0.41 -17.39 -38.85
N SER A 666 1.57 -16.70 -38.98
CA SER A 666 1.60 -15.23 -38.96
C SER A 666 1.00 -14.59 -40.22
N LYS A 667 0.95 -15.35 -41.33
CA LYS A 667 0.52 -14.89 -42.66
C LYS A 667 1.15 -13.55 -43.07
N ARG A 668 2.38 -13.26 -42.62
CA ARG A 668 3.12 -12.05 -43.01
C ARG A 668 3.60 -12.18 -44.45
N TYR A 669 3.66 -11.08 -45.18
CA TYR A 669 4.05 -11.08 -46.59
C TYR A 669 5.57 -10.96 -46.73
N ILE A 670 6.19 -11.86 -47.50
CA ILE A 670 7.62 -11.81 -47.83
C ILE A 670 7.77 -11.50 -49.33
N PRO A 671 8.07 -10.24 -49.70
CA PRO A 671 8.17 -9.84 -51.10
C PRO A 671 9.34 -10.51 -51.84
N GLU A 672 10.45 -10.75 -51.16
CA GLU A 672 11.66 -11.35 -51.73
C GLU A 672 11.41 -12.77 -52.22
N ALA A 673 10.62 -13.57 -51.47
CA ALA A 673 10.28 -14.95 -51.83
C ALA A 673 9.42 -15.02 -53.10
N VAL A 674 8.41 -14.15 -53.22
CA VAL A 674 7.58 -14.05 -54.44
C VAL A 674 8.41 -13.56 -55.61
N ARG A 675 9.19 -12.51 -55.42
CA ARG A 675 10.04 -11.95 -56.48
C ARG A 675 11.04 -12.98 -56.99
N PHE A 676 11.69 -13.72 -56.09
CA PHE A 676 12.66 -14.75 -56.44
C PHE A 676 12.01 -15.87 -57.25
N THR A 677 10.91 -16.44 -56.77
CA THR A 677 10.19 -17.54 -57.46
C THR A 677 9.68 -17.12 -58.85
N ILE A 678 9.03 -15.97 -58.97
CA ILE A 678 8.54 -15.45 -60.26
C ILE A 678 9.71 -15.27 -61.25
N ARG A 679 10.84 -14.72 -60.80
CA ARG A 679 12.02 -14.49 -61.66
C ARG A 679 12.71 -15.78 -62.07
N VAL A 680 12.80 -16.76 -61.17
CA VAL A 680 13.30 -18.10 -61.49
C VAL A 680 12.44 -18.76 -62.56
N LEU A 681 11.11 -18.71 -62.42
CA LEU A 681 10.19 -19.30 -63.39
C LEU A 681 10.24 -18.57 -64.73
N ASP A 682 10.31 -17.25 -64.76
CA ASP A 682 10.43 -16.48 -66.01
C ASP A 682 11.75 -16.81 -66.74
N ALA A 683 12.88 -16.75 -66.04
CA ALA A 683 14.19 -17.09 -66.60
C ALA A 683 14.27 -18.55 -67.08
N GLY A 684 13.71 -19.49 -66.31
CA GLY A 684 13.68 -20.92 -66.66
C GLY A 684 12.85 -21.25 -67.91
N THR A 685 11.93 -20.38 -68.30
CA THR A 685 11.13 -20.51 -69.53
C THR A 685 11.75 -19.84 -70.76
N GLY A 686 12.90 -19.16 -70.58
CA GLY A 686 13.62 -18.45 -71.64
C GLY A 686 14.43 -19.37 -72.57
N LYS A 687 15.29 -18.76 -73.39
CA LYS A 687 16.11 -19.45 -74.42
C LYS A 687 17.13 -20.44 -73.83
N GLN A 688 17.57 -20.24 -72.59
CA GLN A 688 18.39 -21.18 -71.83
C GLN A 688 17.51 -21.89 -70.80
N SER A 689 16.91 -23.01 -71.22
CA SER A 689 15.95 -23.75 -70.41
C SER A 689 16.67 -24.43 -69.23
N ALA A 690 16.28 -24.08 -68.00
CA ALA A 690 16.73 -24.79 -66.80
C ALA A 690 16.10 -26.20 -66.77
N PRO A 691 16.79 -27.21 -66.21
CA PRO A 691 16.24 -28.56 -66.13
C PRO A 691 14.92 -28.57 -65.35
N LYS A 692 13.94 -29.31 -65.89
CA LYS A 692 12.53 -29.31 -65.43
C LYS A 692 12.39 -29.65 -63.94
N GLU A 693 13.19 -30.59 -63.45
CA GLU A 693 13.19 -31.03 -62.04
C GLU A 693 13.48 -29.89 -61.07
N LEU A 694 14.32 -28.92 -61.46
CA LEU A 694 14.65 -27.77 -60.60
C LEU A 694 13.55 -26.72 -60.55
N LEU A 695 12.64 -26.69 -61.53
CA LEU A 695 11.54 -25.71 -61.59
C LEU A 695 10.28 -26.20 -60.86
N ARG A 696 10.10 -27.52 -60.72
CA ARG A 696 8.97 -28.13 -60.00
C ARG A 696 8.73 -27.55 -58.59
N PRO A 697 9.73 -27.48 -57.70
CA PRO A 697 9.49 -26.96 -56.35
C PRO A 697 9.13 -25.47 -56.35
N HIS A 698 9.63 -24.67 -57.32
CA HIS A 698 9.24 -23.26 -57.43
C HIS A 698 7.78 -23.07 -57.82
N VAL A 699 7.24 -23.94 -58.69
CA VAL A 699 5.80 -23.94 -59.04
C VAL A 699 4.94 -24.33 -57.83
N GLN A 700 5.36 -25.33 -57.06
CA GLN A 700 4.67 -25.77 -55.85
C GLN A 700 4.69 -24.69 -54.76
N ASN A 701 5.85 -24.09 -54.51
CA ASN A 701 6.02 -22.99 -53.56
C ASN A 701 5.16 -21.78 -53.96
N LEU A 702 5.09 -21.44 -55.24
CA LEU A 702 4.24 -20.35 -55.72
C LEU A 702 2.75 -20.61 -55.45
N ALA A 703 2.29 -21.86 -55.65
CA ALA A 703 0.92 -22.26 -55.34
C ALA A 703 0.65 -22.17 -53.83
N ALA A 704 1.55 -22.70 -53.00
CA ALA A 704 1.44 -22.64 -51.54
C ALA A 704 1.43 -21.19 -51.02
N MET A 705 2.27 -20.31 -51.56
CA MET A 705 2.26 -18.88 -51.22
C MET A 705 0.96 -18.19 -51.64
N ALA A 706 0.36 -18.57 -52.78
CA ALA A 706 -0.92 -18.03 -53.21
C ALA A 706 -2.06 -18.43 -52.27
N ASP A 707 -2.09 -19.69 -51.83
CA ASP A 707 -3.09 -20.16 -50.85
C ASP A 707 -2.88 -19.50 -49.47
N LEU A 708 -1.63 -19.26 -49.07
CA LEU A 708 -1.27 -18.60 -47.81
C LEU A 708 -1.67 -17.13 -47.75
N TRP A 709 -1.52 -16.38 -48.85
CA TRP A 709 -1.75 -14.93 -48.90
C TRP A 709 -3.02 -14.49 -49.62
N LYS A 710 -3.95 -15.41 -49.90
CA LYS A 710 -5.26 -15.11 -50.52
C LYS A 710 -6.06 -14.01 -49.81
N ASP A 711 -5.85 -13.87 -48.49
CA ASP A 711 -6.55 -12.90 -47.64
C ASP A 711 -5.99 -11.46 -47.74
N LYS A 712 -4.85 -11.25 -48.43
CA LYS A 712 -4.21 -9.92 -48.51
C LYS A 712 -4.90 -9.02 -49.54
N SER A 713 -5.10 -7.74 -49.21
CA SER A 713 -5.74 -6.76 -50.10
C SER A 713 -4.97 -6.46 -51.40
N ALA A 714 -3.65 -6.69 -51.40
CA ALA A 714 -2.76 -6.55 -52.54
C ALA A 714 -2.55 -7.86 -53.33
N PHE A 715 -3.34 -8.91 -53.07
CA PHE A 715 -3.19 -10.22 -53.72
C PHE A 715 -3.18 -10.14 -55.26
N ILE A 716 -4.02 -9.27 -55.82
CA ILE A 716 -4.14 -9.06 -57.27
C ILE A 716 -2.81 -8.60 -57.86
N GLU A 717 -2.17 -7.59 -57.26
CA GLU A 717 -0.90 -7.02 -57.72
C GLU A 717 0.26 -7.99 -57.50
N ILE A 718 0.23 -8.77 -56.41
CA ILE A 718 1.30 -9.71 -56.06
C ILE A 718 1.36 -10.89 -57.05
N PHE A 719 0.22 -11.50 -57.39
CA PHE A 719 0.20 -12.76 -58.16
C PHE A 719 -0.18 -12.61 -59.64
N SER A 720 -0.72 -11.47 -60.07
CA SER A 720 -0.98 -11.20 -61.50
C SER A 720 0.26 -11.41 -62.41
N PRO A 721 1.48 -10.98 -62.03
CA PRO A 721 2.68 -11.21 -62.84
C PRO A 721 3.02 -12.69 -63.09
N ALA A 722 2.55 -13.60 -62.23
CA ALA A 722 2.83 -15.04 -62.36
C ALA A 722 1.94 -15.74 -63.41
N LEU A 723 0.71 -15.24 -63.66
CA LEU A 723 -0.23 -15.83 -64.60
C LEU A 723 0.31 -16.00 -66.03
N PRO A 724 0.92 -14.98 -66.69
CA PRO A 724 1.44 -15.15 -68.05
C PRO A 724 2.58 -16.18 -68.10
N ILE A 725 3.42 -16.26 -67.06
CA ILE A 725 4.53 -17.21 -66.97
C ILE A 725 3.97 -18.64 -66.87
N LEU A 726 3.05 -18.89 -65.95
CA LEU A 726 2.41 -20.21 -65.78
C LEU A 726 1.63 -20.64 -67.04
N LYS A 727 1.01 -19.68 -67.74
CA LYS A 727 0.32 -19.95 -69.02
C LYS A 727 1.31 -20.41 -70.10
N ARG A 728 2.44 -19.72 -70.27
CA ARG A 728 3.50 -20.12 -71.22
C ARG A 728 4.05 -21.50 -70.86
N MET A 729 4.31 -21.76 -69.57
CA MET A 729 4.77 -23.07 -69.09
C MET A 729 3.75 -24.18 -69.40
N GLY A 730 2.47 -23.95 -69.13
CA GLY A 730 1.41 -24.94 -69.39
C GLY A 730 1.12 -25.21 -70.87
N GLN A 731 1.54 -24.32 -71.78
CA GLN A 731 1.41 -24.47 -73.23
C GLN A 731 2.62 -25.17 -73.85
N ASN A 732 3.81 -25.02 -73.26
CA ASN A 732 5.03 -25.60 -73.80
C ASN A 732 5.07 -27.12 -73.52
N PRO A 733 5.16 -27.97 -74.56
CA PRO A 733 5.18 -29.43 -74.39
C PRO A 733 6.36 -29.93 -73.56
N GLN A 734 7.46 -29.17 -73.48
CA GLN A 734 8.58 -29.50 -72.60
C GLN A 734 8.18 -29.51 -71.12
N PHE A 735 7.19 -28.74 -70.68
CA PHE A 735 6.85 -28.55 -69.27
C PHE A 735 5.52 -29.19 -68.87
N LYS A 736 4.99 -30.11 -69.69
CA LYS A 736 3.69 -30.75 -69.48
C LYS A 736 3.58 -31.47 -68.12
N ASP A 737 4.66 -32.09 -67.67
CA ASP A 737 4.71 -32.88 -66.42
C ASP A 737 4.72 -32.02 -65.15
N LEU A 738 5.05 -30.72 -65.25
CA LEU A 738 5.08 -29.79 -64.13
C LEU A 738 3.68 -29.37 -63.65
N ASN A 739 2.61 -29.81 -64.33
CA ASN A 739 1.22 -29.49 -64.03
C ASN A 739 0.93 -28.00 -63.78
N ALA A 740 1.64 -27.10 -64.49
CA ALA A 740 1.52 -25.64 -64.32
C ALA A 740 0.12 -25.08 -64.64
N LYS A 741 -0.74 -25.86 -65.30
CA LYS A 741 -2.14 -25.50 -65.59
C LYS A 741 -3.01 -25.40 -64.33
N THR A 742 -2.75 -26.26 -63.34
CA THR A 742 -3.51 -26.28 -62.08
C THR A 742 -3.27 -25.03 -61.23
N PRO A 743 -2.02 -24.63 -60.89
CA PRO A 743 -1.77 -23.39 -60.17
C PRO A 743 -2.17 -22.15 -60.98
N HIS A 744 -2.03 -22.18 -62.32
CA HIS A 744 -2.56 -21.10 -63.17
C HIS A 744 -4.07 -20.90 -62.99
N ARG A 745 -4.85 -21.99 -62.99
CA ARG A 745 -6.30 -21.96 -62.76
C ARG A 745 -6.63 -21.50 -61.33
N ASN A 746 -5.96 -22.04 -60.32
CA ASN A 746 -6.20 -21.68 -58.91
C ASN A 746 -5.96 -20.17 -58.68
N ILE A 747 -4.79 -19.67 -59.06
CA ILE A 747 -4.44 -18.25 -58.91
C ILE A 747 -5.41 -17.35 -59.68
N SER A 748 -5.86 -17.76 -60.87
CA SER A 748 -6.85 -17.00 -61.64
C SER A 748 -8.20 -16.90 -60.92
N ILE A 749 -8.65 -17.99 -60.29
CA ILE A 749 -9.88 -18.01 -59.49
C ILE A 749 -9.72 -17.11 -58.26
N LEU A 750 -8.62 -17.25 -57.52
CA LEU A 750 -8.34 -16.42 -56.35
C LEU A 750 -8.28 -14.93 -56.72
N ILE A 751 -7.67 -14.55 -57.85
CA ILE A 751 -7.65 -13.16 -58.31
C ILE A 751 -9.07 -12.66 -58.61
N GLN A 752 -9.92 -13.48 -59.22
CA GLN A 752 -11.32 -13.11 -59.46
C GLN A 752 -12.09 -12.92 -58.15
N GLN A 753 -11.89 -13.81 -57.17
CA GLN A 753 -12.47 -13.68 -55.83
C GLN A 753 -11.97 -12.41 -55.12
N SER A 754 -10.66 -12.14 -55.13
CA SER A 754 -10.09 -10.92 -54.56
C SER A 754 -10.61 -9.65 -55.25
N ARG A 755 -10.83 -9.67 -56.57
CA ARG A 755 -11.46 -8.55 -57.29
C ARG A 755 -12.88 -8.27 -56.81
N THR A 756 -13.67 -9.31 -56.54
CA THR A 756 -15.03 -9.15 -56.00
C THR A 756 -15.04 -8.69 -54.53
N ALA A 757 -14.06 -9.14 -53.75
CA ALA A 757 -13.94 -8.81 -52.33
C ALA A 757 -13.29 -7.44 -52.06
N ARG A 758 -12.55 -6.87 -53.02
CA ARG A 758 -11.80 -5.61 -52.84
C ARG A 758 -12.72 -4.44 -52.46
N ARG A 759 -12.26 -3.64 -51.50
CA ARG A 759 -12.88 -2.40 -51.03
C ARG A 759 -11.85 -1.26 -51.07
N PRO A 760 -12.28 0.01 -51.23
CA PRO A 760 -11.38 1.16 -51.09
C PRO A 760 -10.80 1.24 -49.67
N LEU A 761 -9.61 1.84 -49.54
CA LEU A 761 -8.94 1.99 -48.24
C LEU A 761 -9.55 3.16 -47.45
N GLU A 762 -9.86 2.90 -46.19
CA GLU A 762 -10.50 3.84 -45.28
C GLU A 762 -9.69 3.95 -43.97
N LEU A 763 -8.37 4.11 -44.09
CA LEU A 763 -7.43 4.07 -42.96
C LEU A 763 -7.60 5.23 -41.96
N HIS A 764 -8.10 6.37 -42.43
CA HIS A 764 -8.19 7.62 -41.65
C HIS A 764 -9.51 7.80 -40.91
N HIS A 765 -10.05 6.72 -40.34
CA HIS A 765 -11.18 6.77 -39.41
C HIS A 765 -10.68 6.91 -37.96
N HIS A 766 -10.13 8.08 -37.64
CA HIS A 766 -9.68 8.37 -36.27
C HIS A 766 -10.87 8.75 -35.39
N ARG A 767 -10.91 8.20 -34.18
CA ARG A 767 -11.88 8.63 -33.17
C ARG A 767 -11.56 10.09 -32.78
N PRO A 768 -12.55 11.00 -32.75
CA PRO A 768 -12.29 12.38 -32.33
C PRO A 768 -11.79 12.40 -30.89
N GLN A 769 -10.78 13.22 -30.61
CA GLN A 769 -10.25 13.37 -29.25
C GLN A 769 -11.30 13.99 -28.33
N PRO A 770 -11.46 13.50 -27.09
CA PRO A 770 -12.36 14.10 -26.12
C PRO A 770 -11.86 15.49 -25.70
N ILE A 771 -12.77 16.33 -25.19
CA ILE A 771 -12.41 17.61 -24.58
C ILE A 771 -11.51 17.35 -23.37
N ARG A 772 -10.42 18.10 -23.25
CA ARG A 772 -9.50 17.99 -22.10
C ARG A 772 -10.28 18.30 -20.81
N THR A 773 -10.35 17.31 -19.92
CA THR A 773 -10.94 17.46 -18.58
C THR A 773 -9.98 18.20 -17.66
N SER A 774 -10.52 18.93 -16.69
CA SER A 774 -9.75 19.59 -15.63
C SER A 774 -10.32 19.19 -14.27
N ILE A 775 -9.42 18.99 -13.29
CA ILE A 775 -9.81 18.68 -11.93
C ILE A 775 -10.18 20.00 -11.24
N PRO A 776 -11.42 20.15 -10.72
CA PRO A 776 -11.82 21.37 -10.03
C PRO A 776 -11.02 21.51 -8.74
N LYS A 777 -10.46 22.71 -8.50
CA LYS A 777 -9.78 23.03 -7.24
C LYS A 777 -10.81 23.42 -6.18
N PHE A 778 -11.00 22.56 -5.17
CA PHE A 778 -11.83 22.84 -4.00
C PHE A 778 -11.19 22.23 -2.75
N GLU A 779 -11.63 22.70 -1.58
CA GLU A 779 -11.26 22.14 -0.28
C GLU A 779 -12.38 21.18 0.15
N GLU A 780 -12.05 19.94 0.49
CA GLU A 780 -13.04 18.92 0.84
C GLU A 780 -13.89 19.31 2.06
N ASN A 781 -13.22 19.76 3.12
CA ASN A 781 -13.86 20.22 4.35
C ASN A 781 -13.97 21.76 4.38
N PHE A 782 -14.58 22.34 3.34
CA PHE A 782 -14.70 23.79 3.21
C PHE A 782 -15.57 24.42 4.32
N ASN A 783 -14.98 25.37 5.04
CA ASN A 783 -15.64 26.15 6.07
C ASN A 783 -15.48 27.66 5.77
N PRO A 784 -16.58 28.40 5.53
CA PRO A 784 -16.53 29.84 5.25
C PRO A 784 -15.87 30.70 6.35
N ASP A 785 -15.85 30.23 7.60
CA ASP A 785 -15.26 30.95 8.73
C ASP A 785 -13.74 30.73 8.85
N LYS A 786 -13.19 29.74 8.12
CA LYS A 786 -11.77 29.40 8.12
C LYS A 786 -11.10 29.97 6.87
N HIS A 787 -9.88 30.49 7.06
CA HIS A 787 -9.02 30.89 5.94
C HIS A 787 -8.09 29.72 5.61
N TYR A 788 -8.08 29.30 4.34
CA TYR A 788 -7.22 28.26 3.79
C TYR A 788 -6.07 28.95 3.02
N ASP A 789 -4.86 28.88 3.56
CA ASP A 789 -3.62 29.39 2.95
C ASP A 789 -2.57 28.28 3.12
N PRO A 790 -1.89 27.85 2.03
CA PRO A 790 -0.81 26.88 2.13
C PRO A 790 0.32 27.34 3.05
N ASP A 791 0.59 28.65 3.10
CA ASP A 791 1.69 29.20 3.89
C ASP A 791 1.22 29.56 5.31
N ARG A 792 1.63 28.72 6.26
CA ARG A 792 1.24 28.84 7.67
C ARG A 792 1.66 30.18 8.30
N GLU A 793 2.86 30.67 7.99
CA GLU A 793 3.37 31.94 8.54
C GLU A 793 2.50 33.14 8.11
N ARG A 794 2.08 33.18 6.84
CA ARG A 794 1.19 34.24 6.34
C ARG A 794 -0.19 34.14 6.99
N SER A 795 -0.72 32.93 7.14
CA SER A 795 -1.99 32.68 7.83
C SER A 795 -1.97 33.16 9.29
N GLU A 796 -0.91 32.80 10.03
CA GLU A 796 -0.73 33.19 11.44
C GLU A 796 -0.53 34.71 11.58
N ALA A 797 0.27 35.34 10.72
CA ALA A 797 0.45 36.78 10.71
C ALA A 797 -0.87 37.52 10.45
N ASN A 798 -1.66 37.09 9.47
CA ASN A 798 -2.96 37.67 9.16
C ASN A 798 -3.97 37.48 10.30
N LYS A 799 -3.96 36.32 10.95
CA LYS A 799 -4.78 36.05 12.13
C LYS A 799 -4.42 37.00 13.27
N LEU A 800 -3.13 37.14 13.59
CA LEU A 800 -2.64 38.03 14.64
C LEU A 800 -3.00 39.50 14.36
N GLN A 801 -2.86 39.94 13.11
CA GLN A 801 -3.27 41.30 12.71
C GLN A 801 -4.76 41.54 12.90
N LYS A 802 -5.61 40.54 12.60
CA LYS A 802 -7.07 40.62 12.77
C LYS A 802 -7.44 40.69 14.26
N GLU A 803 -6.79 39.88 15.09
CA GLU A 803 -6.95 39.90 16.55
C GLU A 803 -6.53 41.24 17.14
N TYR A 804 -5.33 41.73 16.81
CA TYR A 804 -4.84 43.05 17.24
C TYR A 804 -5.81 44.17 16.88
N LYS A 805 -6.31 44.21 15.63
CA LYS A 805 -7.29 45.23 15.20
C LYS A 805 -8.60 45.12 15.99
N ARG A 806 -9.07 43.91 16.31
CA ARG A 806 -10.29 43.68 17.09
C ARG A 806 -10.12 44.17 18.52
N GLU A 807 -9.06 43.76 19.20
CA GLU A 807 -8.77 44.12 20.58
C GLU A 807 -8.52 45.63 20.72
N ARG A 808 -7.71 46.21 19.84
CA ARG A 808 -7.48 47.68 19.80
C ARG A 808 -8.78 48.46 19.65
N LYS A 809 -9.69 48.01 18.77
CA LYS A 809 -11.00 48.65 18.57
C LYS A 809 -11.92 48.47 19.78
N GLY A 810 -11.84 47.34 20.47
CA GLY A 810 -12.54 47.07 21.72
C GLY A 810 -12.08 48.01 22.84
N ALA A 811 -10.77 48.00 23.12
CA ALA A 811 -10.14 48.84 24.14
C ALA A 811 -10.44 50.33 23.93
N LEU A 812 -10.24 50.84 22.70
CA LEU A 812 -10.52 52.24 22.37
C LEU A 812 -12.01 52.60 22.56
N ARG A 813 -12.92 51.66 22.31
CA ARG A 813 -14.36 51.87 22.51
C ARG A 813 -14.70 51.99 23.99
N GLU A 814 -14.13 51.16 24.86
CA GLU A 814 -14.37 51.25 26.29
C GLU A 814 -13.76 52.52 26.88
N LEU A 815 -12.50 52.86 26.55
CA LEU A 815 -11.87 54.11 26.97
C LEU A 815 -12.70 55.35 26.60
N ARG A 816 -13.26 55.39 25.39
CA ARG A 816 -14.15 56.50 24.97
C ARG A 816 -15.43 56.58 25.79
N LYS A 817 -16.03 55.43 26.13
CA LYS A 817 -17.24 55.39 26.97
C LYS A 817 -16.92 55.81 28.41
N ASP A 818 -15.77 55.42 28.93
CA ASP A 818 -15.30 55.76 30.27
C ASP A 818 -15.02 57.26 30.37
N ALA A 819 -14.33 57.84 29.38
CA ALA A 819 -14.12 59.27 29.26
C ALA A 819 -15.45 60.05 29.22
N ASN A 820 -16.44 59.56 28.45
CA ASN A 820 -17.77 60.18 28.40
C ASN A 820 -18.54 60.06 29.72
N PHE A 821 -18.34 58.99 30.48
CA PHE A 821 -18.96 58.82 31.80
C PHE A 821 -18.34 59.79 32.80
N VAL A 822 -17.01 59.85 32.88
CA VAL A 822 -16.29 60.78 33.74
C VAL A 822 -16.65 62.23 33.42
N ALA A 823 -16.73 62.60 32.15
CA ALA A 823 -17.12 63.94 31.73
C ALA A 823 -18.55 64.31 32.21
N ARG A 824 -19.50 63.36 32.16
CA ARG A 824 -20.87 63.58 32.64
C ARG A 824 -20.94 63.76 34.15
N GLU A 825 -20.26 62.90 34.91
CA GLU A 825 -20.24 62.99 36.38
C GLU A 825 -19.53 64.26 36.85
N GLN A 826 -18.37 64.61 36.25
CA GLN A 826 -17.68 65.87 36.58
C GLN A 826 -18.54 67.11 36.28
N LEU A 827 -19.28 67.11 35.17
CA LEU A 827 -20.19 68.20 34.83
C LEU A 827 -21.36 68.28 35.82
N LYS A 828 -21.92 67.14 36.22
CA LYS A 828 -22.98 67.06 37.23
C LYS A 828 -22.49 67.58 38.59
N ASP A 829 -21.36 67.09 39.07
CA ASP A 829 -20.72 67.53 40.31
C ASP A 829 -20.39 69.03 40.28
N LYS A 830 -20.01 69.57 39.12
CA LYS A 830 -19.79 71.01 38.95
C LYS A 830 -21.10 71.80 39.06
N ARG A 831 -22.16 71.39 38.35
CA ARG A 831 -23.47 72.06 38.41
C ARG A 831 -24.09 72.04 39.80
N GLU A 832 -23.96 70.92 40.52
CA GLU A 832 -24.46 70.80 41.90
C GLU A 832 -23.67 71.72 42.84
N ARG A 833 -22.33 71.72 42.76
CA ARG A 833 -21.50 72.65 43.55
C ARG A 833 -21.78 74.12 43.27
N ASP A 834 -21.92 74.50 41.99
CA ASP A 834 -22.22 75.87 41.60
C ASP A 834 -23.62 76.29 42.11
N ALA A 835 -24.62 75.41 42.01
CA ALA A 835 -25.98 75.67 42.52
C ALA A 835 -26.04 75.78 44.05
N GLU A 836 -25.31 74.91 44.77
CA GLU A 836 -25.18 74.99 46.24
C GLU A 836 -24.48 76.28 46.67
N TYR A 837 -23.42 76.67 45.95
CA TYR A 837 -22.70 77.92 46.18
C TYR A 837 -23.62 79.13 45.95
N GLU A 838 -24.33 79.19 44.82
CA GLU A 838 -25.29 80.27 44.55
C GLU A 838 -26.41 80.33 45.60
N LYS A 839 -26.97 79.18 46.00
CA LYS A 839 -28.02 79.13 47.03
C LYS A 839 -27.49 79.63 48.37
N LYS A 840 -26.28 79.22 48.77
CA LYS A 840 -25.62 79.69 49.99
C LYS A 840 -25.33 81.19 49.92
N TYR A 841 -24.81 81.68 48.80
CA TYR A 841 -24.51 83.09 48.57
C TYR A 841 -25.76 83.96 48.63
N ARG A 842 -26.84 83.57 47.93
CA ARG A 842 -28.13 84.28 47.99
C ARG A 842 -28.72 84.31 49.40
N ARG A 843 -28.61 83.20 50.14
CA ARG A 843 -29.04 83.15 51.55
C ARG A 843 -28.25 84.14 52.40
N LEU A 844 -26.92 84.12 52.31
CA LEU A 844 -26.05 85.02 53.08
C LEU A 844 -26.31 86.49 52.74
N ILE A 845 -26.46 86.84 51.46
CA ILE A 845 -26.82 88.21 51.06
C ILE A 845 -28.18 88.60 51.63
N ALA A 846 -29.19 87.73 51.51
CA ALA A 846 -30.52 88.03 52.04
C ALA A 846 -30.51 88.20 53.56
N GLU A 847 -29.69 87.44 54.29
CA GLU A 847 -29.49 87.56 55.73
C GLU A 847 -28.82 88.89 56.09
N VAL A 848 -27.70 89.23 55.44
CA VAL A 848 -27.02 90.53 55.61
C VAL A 848 -27.94 91.71 55.28
N GLN A 849 -28.66 91.66 54.16
CA GLN A 849 -29.57 92.72 53.74
C GLN A 849 -30.77 92.86 54.70
N ASN A 850 -31.27 91.75 55.26
CA ASN A 850 -32.33 91.80 56.26
C ASN A 850 -31.82 92.41 57.58
N GLU A 851 -30.62 92.06 58.03
CA GLU A 851 -30.00 92.64 59.22
C GLU A 851 -29.73 94.15 59.05
N GLU A 852 -29.10 94.55 57.94
CA GLU A 852 -28.87 95.96 57.59
C GLU A 852 -30.19 96.74 57.46
N GLY A 853 -31.18 96.14 56.79
CA GLY A 853 -32.50 96.72 56.61
C GLY A 853 -33.28 96.88 57.92
N ALA A 854 -33.19 95.92 58.83
CA ALA A 854 -33.78 95.99 60.16
C ALA A 854 -33.10 97.09 61.00
N ALA A 855 -31.76 97.09 61.05
CA ALA A 855 -31.00 98.11 61.77
C ALA A 855 -31.25 99.52 61.22
N SER A 856 -31.32 99.68 59.90
CA SER A 856 -31.63 100.95 59.23
C SER A 856 -33.05 101.44 59.54
N LYS A 857 -34.06 100.56 59.47
CA LYS A 857 -35.45 100.91 59.81
C LYS A 857 -35.61 101.27 61.29
N ASP A 858 -34.92 100.57 62.18
CA ASP A 858 -34.93 100.90 63.60
C ASP A 858 -34.26 102.25 63.88
N TYR A 859 -33.16 102.56 63.17
CA TYR A 859 -32.55 103.90 63.19
C TYR A 859 -33.49 104.99 62.66
N GLU A 860 -34.18 104.75 61.54
CA GLU A 860 -35.18 105.67 60.98
C GLU A 860 -36.36 105.90 61.92
N ARG A 861 -36.88 104.85 62.58
CA ARG A 861 -37.92 104.98 63.60
C ARG A 861 -37.44 105.81 64.79
N ALA A 862 -36.22 105.59 65.26
CA ALA A 862 -35.63 106.41 66.33
C ALA A 862 -35.48 107.88 65.91
N LYS A 863 -35.05 108.13 64.67
CA LYS A 863 -34.95 109.48 64.09
C LYS A 863 -36.33 110.13 63.94
N ALA A 864 -37.34 109.39 63.48
CA ALA A 864 -38.72 109.85 63.34
C ALA A 864 -39.38 110.15 64.68
N LYS A 865 -39.12 109.35 65.73
CA LYS A 865 -39.55 109.66 67.10
C LYS A 865 -38.93 110.96 67.59
N ARG A 866 -37.63 111.17 67.38
CA ARG A 866 -36.94 112.44 67.71
C ARG A 866 -37.51 113.64 66.94
N THR A 867 -37.86 113.49 65.66
CA THR A 867 -38.48 114.59 64.88
C THR A 867 -39.93 114.84 65.28
N ALA A 868 -40.68 113.80 65.64
CA ALA A 868 -42.04 113.92 66.19
C ALA A 868 -42.04 114.60 67.57
N GLU A 869 -41.11 114.26 68.46
CA GLU A 869 -40.89 114.97 69.73
C GLU A 869 -40.53 116.43 69.50
N LYS A 870 -39.61 116.73 68.56
CA LYS A 870 -39.30 118.11 68.17
C LYS A 870 -40.51 118.88 67.64
N LYS A 871 -41.42 118.23 66.91
CA LYS A 871 -42.68 118.85 66.45
C LYS A 871 -43.69 119.03 67.59
N ARG A 872 -43.74 118.10 68.55
CA ARG A 872 -44.64 118.18 69.72
C ARG A 872 -44.25 119.28 70.68
N ASN A 873 -42.95 119.57 70.85
CA ASN A 873 -42.45 120.67 71.66
C ASN A 873 -42.52 122.05 70.96
N LYS A 874 -42.97 122.11 69.70
CA LYS A 874 -43.11 123.37 68.92
C LYS A 874 -44.57 123.82 68.78
N LYS A 875 -45.52 123.04 69.29
CA LYS A 875 -46.91 123.43 69.59
C LYS A 875 -47.00 123.65 71.09
#